data_AF-A0A0U5EZE1-F1
#
_entry.id   AF-A0A0U5EZE1-F1
#
_cell.length_a   1.000
_cell.length_b   1.000
_cell.length_c   1.000
_cell.angle_alpha   90.00
_cell.angle_beta   90.00
_cell.angle_gamma   90.00
#
_symmetry.space_group_name_H-M   'P 1'
#
loop_
_entity.id
_entity.type
_entity.pdbx_description
1 polymer ?
#
loop_
_entity_poly.entity_id
_entity_poly.type
_entity_poly.pdbx_seq_one_letter_code
_entity_poly.pdbx_strand_id
1 'polypeptide(L)'
;MSVSGISPVSQYLMALKNEDAAASNYAKTDVTTKQAVAAFEESAATITTASQLLKNYSTLQVVLGAYGMGSYSSATAIVQKLLTQDPDSSTSLAKSSGNATWLAFADAFKSWGEGGGSVQTTPLTSSTITSIVNEYQTDTTASLTSDISSFKSEAATITTASQLLNNSTVLDVVLSAFGMESLEDDTTVLTSLLTQDPSSSTSLAQTSGNTSWQAFAYTFQAMAKGGGTATSTPFTSSTLSSIALRYQIAVNNAIDTNVNAFKSQAATITSASALMSNSTVLSMVMSNYGLDSSTDNTSILTALLTQDPTSSTSLAQASGSTAWQDFATAFKALGQGDGTATSTPFTSSTITAIASKYTAEIGSETSAAITSFKSDALSMTSVNDLLNDSSSLQVVLGAYGLGSLASDTDVVKTLLTQDPDSSTSLAQTSGNSEWLAFAEAFKTWGQNNGTGSVMSSTLIASISSSFQSNMTSLVQSGISAFASAAATITTASALLANSSVLQVVTGAYGVDAASNETTLVNALLTQDPTSSTSVAAASGNSTWQTFADAFEVWGASGGSVSATPFTSEKIQTIADDYELRQYESSSALSDNGVGNALYFTRTMSSITSLSQLMSDSTLLTVVETVSGYDPDQFGALDYDQQVRLLEKKVDLTKLSTPKQIQQYAEQYLAMLQINPQTPDTPASLLDLFGGDDSDEGILALFDDGSDDSSSSGSIYSSLF
;
A
#
# COMPACT_ATOMS: atom_id res chain seq x y z
N MET A 1 0.56 40.73 40.59
CA MET A 1 1.92 40.30 40.98
C MET A 1 1.99 38.78 41.00
N SER A 2 2.62 38.12 40.02
CA SER A 2 2.60 36.65 39.92
C SER A 2 3.74 35.99 40.70
N VAL A 3 3.37 35.00 41.50
CA VAL A 3 4.26 34.26 42.40
C VAL A 3 4.86 33.09 41.63
N SER A 4 6.09 33.27 41.13
CA SER A 4 7.08 32.18 41.05
C SER A 4 8.47 32.81 41.05
N GLY A 5 9.11 32.84 42.23
CA GLY A 5 10.43 33.47 42.46
C GLY A 5 11.62 32.73 41.82
N ILE A 6 11.40 31.99 40.73
CA ILE A 6 12.43 31.24 40.01
C ILE A 6 12.73 31.99 38.71
N SER A 7 13.98 32.41 38.51
CA SER A 7 14.42 33.08 37.28
C SER A 7 14.08 32.23 36.04
N PRO A 8 13.66 32.82 34.90
CA PRO A 8 13.45 32.11 33.64
C PRO A 8 14.59 31.15 33.27
N VAL A 9 15.85 31.53 33.51
CA VAL A 9 17.02 30.65 33.30
C VAL A 9 16.98 29.42 34.20
N SER A 10 16.59 29.58 35.47
CA SER A 10 16.43 28.47 36.40
C SER A 10 15.22 27.59 36.06
N GLN A 11 14.12 28.16 35.56
CA GLN A 11 12.97 27.41 35.06
C GLN A 11 13.36 26.58 33.83
N TYR A 12 14.08 27.17 32.88
CA TYR A 12 14.64 26.49 31.72
C TYR A 12 15.56 25.32 32.11
N LEU A 13 16.53 25.54 33.00
CA LEU A 13 17.44 24.48 33.45
C LEU A 13 16.72 23.32 34.18
N MET A 14 15.63 23.63 34.90
CA MET A 14 14.80 22.61 35.55
C MET A 14 13.99 21.82 34.52
N ALA A 15 13.38 22.51 33.55
CA ALA A 15 12.60 21.88 32.48
C ALA A 15 13.48 21.02 31.57
N LEU A 16 14.66 21.51 31.15
CA LEU A 16 15.61 20.81 30.28
C LEU A 16 16.06 19.45 30.83
N LYS A 17 16.04 19.27 32.16
CA LYS A 17 16.48 18.03 32.80
C LYS A 17 15.45 16.89 32.73
N ASN A 18 14.15 17.21 32.66
CA ASN A 18 13.05 16.25 32.73
C ASN A 18 11.89 16.71 31.82
N GLU A 19 12.21 17.12 30.61
CA GLU A 19 11.30 17.82 29.71
C GLU A 19 10.08 16.96 29.34
N ASP A 20 10.31 15.70 28.95
CA ASP A 20 9.26 14.75 28.60
C ASP A 20 8.30 14.49 29.77
N ALA A 21 8.84 14.38 31.00
CA ALA A 21 8.03 14.18 32.20
C ALA A 21 7.21 15.43 32.55
N ALA A 22 7.76 16.63 32.30
CA ALA A 22 7.04 17.88 32.49
C ALA A 22 5.93 18.04 31.45
N ALA A 23 6.21 17.73 30.19
CA ALA A 23 5.23 17.72 29.10
C ALA A 23 4.09 16.74 29.35
N SER A 24 4.39 15.49 29.71
CA SER A 24 3.36 14.49 30.03
C SER A 24 2.53 14.88 31.26
N ASN A 25 3.12 15.54 32.26
CA ASN A 25 2.37 16.05 33.41
C ASN A 25 1.47 17.22 33.03
N TYR A 26 1.95 18.13 32.19
CA TYR A 26 1.16 19.22 31.65
C TYR A 26 -0.04 18.70 30.83
N ALA A 27 0.19 17.76 29.93
CA ALA A 27 -0.86 17.14 29.11
C ALA A 27 -1.94 16.46 29.95
N LYS A 28 -1.60 15.89 31.12
CA LYS A 28 -2.59 15.34 32.07
C LYS A 28 -3.46 16.41 32.73
N THR A 29 -2.95 17.63 32.87
CA THR A 29 -3.64 18.76 33.51
C THR A 29 -4.42 19.63 32.51
N ASP A 30 -3.97 19.69 31.25
CA ASP A 30 -4.63 20.44 30.19
C ASP A 30 -5.68 19.57 29.49
N VAL A 31 -6.96 19.92 29.69
CA VAL A 31 -8.10 19.12 29.19
C VAL A 31 -8.11 19.08 27.66
N THR A 32 -7.71 20.17 27.00
CA THR A 32 -7.74 20.29 25.54
C THR A 32 -6.67 19.40 24.90
N THR A 33 -5.44 19.42 25.42
CA THR A 33 -4.32 18.57 24.98
C THR A 33 -4.67 17.09 25.19
N LYS A 34 -5.18 16.74 26.37
CA LYS A 34 -5.60 15.37 26.68
C LYS A 34 -6.67 14.84 25.71
N GLN A 35 -7.68 15.64 25.41
CA GLN A 35 -8.74 15.25 24.47
C GLN A 35 -8.23 15.11 23.03
N ALA A 36 -7.33 15.99 22.60
CA ALA A 36 -6.72 15.94 21.29
C ALA A 36 -5.86 14.67 21.10
N VAL A 37 -5.01 14.34 22.08
CA VAL A 37 -4.18 13.12 22.06
C VAL A 37 -5.05 11.87 22.04
N ALA A 38 -6.09 11.78 22.89
CA ALA A 38 -6.98 10.61 22.90
C ALA A 38 -7.71 10.42 21.56
N ALA A 39 -8.22 11.49 20.95
CA ALA A 39 -8.88 11.43 19.64
C ALA A 39 -7.90 11.05 18.51
N PHE A 40 -6.64 11.46 18.62
CA PHE A 40 -5.58 11.06 17.70
C PHE A 40 -5.24 9.57 17.84
N GLU A 41 -4.99 9.08 19.06
CA GLU A 41 -4.68 7.67 19.31
C GLU A 41 -5.79 6.73 18.83
N GLU A 42 -7.05 7.14 18.95
CA GLU A 42 -8.22 6.38 18.48
C GLU A 42 -8.30 6.32 16.95
N SER A 43 -8.03 7.43 16.26
CA SER A 43 -8.31 7.53 14.81
C SER A 43 -7.08 7.41 13.91
N ALA A 44 -5.86 7.62 14.41
CA ALA A 44 -4.64 7.60 13.61
C ALA A 44 -4.40 6.27 12.89
N ALA A 45 -4.60 5.15 13.58
CA ALA A 45 -4.41 3.82 13.02
C ALA A 45 -5.35 3.52 11.83
N THR A 46 -6.48 4.22 11.74
CA THR A 46 -7.50 4.06 10.70
C THR A 46 -7.19 4.89 9.44
N ILE A 47 -6.23 5.83 9.54
CA ILE A 47 -5.86 6.74 8.45
C ILE A 47 -4.77 6.09 7.61
N THR A 48 -5.11 5.78 6.37
CA THR A 48 -4.24 5.04 5.44
C THR A 48 -3.78 5.89 4.25
N THR A 49 -4.41 7.05 4.04
CA THR A 49 -4.07 7.98 2.96
C THR A 49 -3.94 9.42 3.45
N ALA A 50 -3.15 10.21 2.72
CA ALA A 50 -3.02 11.66 2.94
C ALA A 50 -4.38 12.38 2.84
N SER A 51 -5.27 11.93 1.96
CA SER A 51 -6.63 12.49 1.83
C SER A 51 -7.49 12.22 3.07
N GLN A 52 -7.40 11.02 3.65
CA GLN A 52 -8.08 10.71 4.92
C GLN A 52 -7.51 11.55 6.07
N LEU A 53 -6.19 11.74 6.13
CA LEU A 53 -5.58 12.63 7.14
C LEU A 53 -6.11 14.06 7.01
N LEU A 54 -6.15 14.60 5.79
CA LEU A 54 -6.65 15.96 5.54
C LEU A 54 -8.14 16.15 5.89
N LYS A 55 -8.94 15.08 5.84
CA LYS A 55 -10.36 15.10 6.23
C LYS A 55 -10.56 14.92 7.75
N ASN A 56 -9.63 14.27 8.44
CA ASN A 56 -9.68 14.08 9.89
C ASN A 56 -8.97 15.25 10.59
N TYR A 57 -9.71 16.33 10.84
CA TYR A 57 -9.15 17.58 11.38
C TYR A 57 -8.49 17.39 12.75
N SER A 58 -9.04 16.56 13.64
CA SER A 58 -8.44 16.31 14.97
C SER A 58 -7.08 15.63 14.85
N THR A 59 -6.97 14.59 14.02
CA THR A 59 -5.69 13.92 13.78
C THR A 59 -4.70 14.85 13.06
N LEU A 60 -5.18 15.56 12.04
CA LEU A 60 -4.35 16.52 11.30
C LEU A 60 -3.76 17.59 12.23
N GLN A 61 -4.55 18.11 13.17
CA GLN A 61 -4.10 19.11 14.15
C GLN A 61 -2.99 18.57 15.06
N VAL A 62 -3.15 17.35 15.58
CA VAL A 62 -2.13 16.73 16.45
C VAL A 62 -0.86 16.46 15.67
N VAL A 63 -0.99 15.89 14.46
CA VAL A 63 0.13 15.60 13.56
C VAL A 63 0.86 16.90 13.19
N LEU A 64 0.17 17.90 12.67
CA LEU A 64 0.81 19.18 12.32
C LEU A 64 1.39 19.87 13.55
N GLY A 65 0.72 19.80 14.71
CA GLY A 65 1.21 20.35 15.97
C GLY A 65 2.55 19.72 16.41
N ALA A 66 2.66 18.38 16.37
CA ALA A 66 3.88 17.65 16.71
C ALA A 66 5.07 18.11 15.85
N TYR A 67 4.86 18.30 14.55
CA TYR A 67 5.89 18.78 13.62
C TYR A 67 6.04 20.31 13.60
N GLY A 68 5.39 21.07 14.48
CA GLY A 68 5.52 22.54 14.52
C GLY A 68 4.86 23.28 13.35
N MET A 69 3.92 22.62 12.67
CA MET A 69 3.20 23.12 11.50
C MET A 69 1.74 23.51 11.80
N GLY A 70 1.39 23.75 13.06
CA GLY A 70 0.02 24.07 13.48
C GLY A 70 -0.61 25.25 12.74
N SER A 71 0.18 26.26 12.35
CA SER A 71 -0.28 27.42 11.56
C SER A 71 -0.70 27.07 10.12
N TYR A 72 -0.27 25.92 9.60
CA TYR A 72 -0.60 25.44 8.26
C TYR A 72 -1.84 24.55 8.23
N SER A 73 -2.58 24.42 9.33
CA SER A 73 -3.76 23.54 9.38
C SER A 73 -4.86 23.90 8.40
N SER A 74 -4.95 25.17 7.99
CA SER A 74 -5.88 25.67 6.96
C SER A 74 -5.27 25.63 5.55
N ALA A 75 -3.97 25.42 5.42
CA ALA A 75 -3.24 25.39 4.16
C ALA A 75 -3.22 23.98 3.54
N THR A 76 -4.41 23.41 3.30
CA THR A 76 -4.60 22.02 2.85
C THR A 76 -3.80 21.67 1.60
N ALA A 77 -3.63 22.60 0.65
CA ALA A 77 -2.86 22.36 -0.57
C ALA A 77 -1.35 22.19 -0.32
N ILE A 78 -0.79 22.88 0.68
CA ILE A 78 0.63 22.75 1.06
C ILE A 78 0.83 21.41 1.74
N VAL A 79 0.00 21.12 2.75
CA VAL A 79 0.06 19.85 3.49
C VAL A 79 -0.15 18.67 2.55
N GLN A 80 -1.10 18.75 1.61
CA GLN A 80 -1.31 17.73 0.59
C GLN A 80 -0.03 17.49 -0.20
N LYS A 81 0.61 18.54 -0.74
CA LYS A 81 1.85 18.38 -1.51
C LYS A 81 2.97 17.76 -0.70
N LEU A 82 3.10 18.09 0.58
CA LEU A 82 4.13 17.52 1.46
C LEU A 82 3.87 16.03 1.77
N LEU A 83 2.60 15.61 1.80
CA LEU A 83 2.22 14.21 2.03
C LEU A 83 2.21 13.36 0.74
N THR A 84 2.16 13.98 -0.45
CA THR A 84 2.04 13.27 -1.73
C THR A 84 3.25 13.39 -2.65
N GLN A 85 4.28 14.16 -2.28
CA GLN A 85 5.51 14.27 -3.06
C GLN A 85 6.66 13.60 -2.31
N ASP A 86 7.50 12.89 -3.04
CA ASP A 86 8.72 12.29 -2.50
C ASP A 86 9.66 13.38 -1.94
N PRO A 87 9.97 13.38 -0.63
CA PRO A 87 10.85 14.39 -0.02
C PRO A 87 12.28 14.39 -0.58
N ASP A 88 12.76 13.28 -1.15
CA ASP A 88 14.09 13.18 -1.74
C ASP A 88 14.17 13.77 -3.14
N SER A 89 13.03 13.92 -3.82
CA SER A 89 12.99 14.52 -5.15
C SER A 89 13.41 15.99 -5.12
N SER A 90 14.32 16.37 -6.02
CA SER A 90 14.79 17.76 -6.15
C SER A 90 13.69 18.75 -6.56
N THR A 91 12.56 18.25 -7.08
CA THR A 91 11.40 19.06 -7.48
C THR A 91 10.28 19.07 -6.43
N SER A 92 10.43 18.32 -5.33
CA SER A 92 9.41 18.29 -4.28
C SER A 92 9.30 19.63 -3.57
N LEU A 93 8.11 19.96 -3.04
CA LEU A 93 7.89 21.17 -2.26
C LEU A 93 8.75 21.17 -1.00
N ALA A 94 8.91 20.01 -0.36
CA ALA A 94 9.79 19.83 0.80
C ALA A 94 11.23 20.25 0.47
N LYS A 95 11.80 19.76 -0.65
CA LYS A 95 13.19 20.05 -1.02
C LYS A 95 13.39 21.44 -1.62
N SER A 96 12.46 21.89 -2.47
CA SER A 96 12.55 23.17 -3.17
C SER A 96 12.24 24.38 -2.29
N SER A 97 11.48 24.20 -1.20
CA SER A 97 11.17 25.28 -0.27
C SER A 97 12.36 25.71 0.61
N GLY A 98 13.32 24.81 0.83
CA GLY A 98 14.41 25.04 1.80
C GLY A 98 13.96 25.10 3.27
N ASN A 99 12.68 24.83 3.56
CA ASN A 99 12.12 24.87 4.90
C ASN A 99 12.40 23.55 5.64
N ALA A 100 13.13 23.63 6.75
CA ALA A 100 13.54 22.45 7.51
C ALA A 100 12.35 21.72 8.15
N THR A 101 11.33 22.45 8.60
CA THR A 101 10.11 21.92 9.21
C THR A 101 9.26 21.15 8.19
N TRP A 102 9.11 21.70 6.99
CA TRP A 102 8.39 21.02 5.90
C TRP A 102 9.13 19.76 5.42
N LEU A 103 10.46 19.81 5.39
CA LEU A 103 11.28 18.65 5.06
C LEU A 103 11.14 17.57 6.13
N ALA A 104 11.27 17.91 7.42
CA ALA A 104 11.12 16.96 8.52
C ALA A 104 9.73 16.30 8.54
N PHE A 105 8.67 17.08 8.26
CA PHE A 105 7.32 16.56 8.11
C PHE A 105 7.19 15.62 6.91
N ALA A 106 7.69 16.02 5.73
CA ALA A 106 7.63 15.19 4.54
C ALA A 106 8.47 13.90 4.68
N ASP A 107 9.63 13.98 5.34
CA ASP A 107 10.47 12.83 5.68
C ASP A 107 9.77 11.89 6.65
N ALA A 108 9.07 12.43 7.65
CA ALA A 108 8.26 11.61 8.54
C ALA A 108 7.17 10.86 7.77
N PHE A 109 6.54 11.47 6.77
CA PHE A 109 5.53 10.81 5.93
C PHE A 109 6.08 10.32 4.59
N LYS A 110 7.39 10.03 4.51
CA LYS A 110 8.06 9.64 3.26
C LYS A 110 7.40 8.48 2.53
N SER A 111 6.91 7.48 3.26
CA SER A 111 6.20 6.33 2.68
C SER A 111 4.91 6.70 1.94
N TRP A 112 4.27 7.81 2.31
CA TRP A 112 3.18 8.41 1.55
C TRP A 112 3.68 9.32 0.42
N GLY A 113 4.76 10.08 0.64
CA GLY A 113 5.36 10.94 -0.38
C GLY A 113 5.81 10.17 -1.62
N GLU A 114 6.50 9.04 -1.42
CA GLU A 114 6.90 8.09 -2.48
C GLU A 114 5.68 7.48 -3.19
N GLY A 115 4.56 7.38 -2.48
CA GLY A 115 3.33 6.74 -2.93
C GLY A 115 2.21 7.66 -3.41
N GLY A 116 2.46 8.95 -3.58
CA GLY A 116 1.42 9.88 -4.02
C GLY A 116 0.28 10.07 -3.00
N GLY A 117 0.51 9.76 -1.72
CA GLY A 117 -0.46 9.93 -0.64
C GLY A 117 -1.00 8.64 -0.04
N SER A 118 -0.41 7.48 -0.33
CA SER A 118 -0.68 6.19 0.33
C SER A 118 0.62 5.39 0.49
N VAL A 119 0.65 4.41 1.40
CA VAL A 119 1.86 3.59 1.59
C VAL A 119 2.02 2.66 0.40
N GLN A 120 3.09 2.82 -0.36
CA GLN A 120 3.44 1.90 -1.46
C GLN A 120 4.17 0.67 -0.95
N THR A 121 3.79 -0.51 -1.44
CA THR A 121 4.53 -1.76 -1.19
C THR A 121 5.11 -2.28 -2.51
N THR A 122 6.44 -2.46 -2.56
CA THR A 122 7.11 -3.11 -3.68
C THR A 122 7.29 -4.61 -3.38
N PRO A 123 7.05 -5.51 -4.36
CA PRO A 123 7.34 -6.95 -4.19
C PRO A 123 8.85 -7.23 -4.14
N LEU A 124 9.69 -6.29 -4.58
CA LEU A 124 11.15 -6.36 -4.48
C LEU A 124 11.63 -5.93 -3.09
N THR A 125 11.18 -6.67 -2.08
CA THR A 125 11.68 -6.52 -0.70
C THR A 125 13.16 -6.89 -0.60
N SER A 126 13.85 -6.47 0.47
CA SER A 126 15.24 -6.86 0.72
C SER A 126 15.44 -8.39 0.71
N SER A 127 14.46 -9.16 1.22
CA SER A 127 14.47 -10.62 1.15
C SER A 127 14.31 -11.15 -0.27
N THR A 128 13.39 -10.61 -1.06
CA THR A 128 13.17 -11.01 -2.46
C THR A 128 14.39 -10.71 -3.32
N ILE A 129 14.96 -9.50 -3.16
CA ILE A 129 16.21 -9.08 -3.83
C ILE A 129 17.34 -10.04 -3.49
N THR A 130 17.47 -10.43 -2.23
CA THR A 130 18.51 -11.38 -1.80
C THR A 130 18.33 -12.75 -2.44
N SER A 131 17.09 -13.26 -2.50
CA SER A 131 16.80 -14.55 -3.15
C SER A 131 17.13 -14.51 -4.65
N ILE A 132 16.69 -13.47 -5.37
CA ILE A 132 16.97 -13.32 -6.82
C ILE A 132 18.48 -13.25 -7.07
N VAL A 133 19.21 -12.50 -6.24
CA VAL A 133 20.67 -12.39 -6.35
C VAL A 133 21.37 -13.72 -6.07
N ASN A 134 20.87 -14.52 -5.13
CA ASN A 134 21.44 -15.84 -4.84
C ASN A 134 21.18 -16.83 -5.98
N GLU A 135 19.98 -16.82 -6.55
CA GLU A 135 19.62 -17.67 -7.69
C GLU A 135 20.49 -17.32 -8.91
N TYR A 136 20.57 -16.02 -9.26
CA TYR A 136 21.40 -15.54 -10.37
C TYR A 136 22.88 -15.95 -10.24
N GLN A 137 23.46 -15.82 -9.04
CA GLN A 137 24.83 -16.25 -8.77
C GLN A 137 25.00 -17.76 -8.92
N THR A 138 24.01 -18.53 -8.46
CA THR A 138 24.02 -20.00 -8.51
C THR A 138 23.99 -20.48 -9.96
N ASP A 139 23.05 -19.96 -10.76
CA ASP A 139 22.90 -20.29 -12.18
C ASP A 139 24.13 -19.90 -12.99
N THR A 140 24.63 -18.68 -12.80
CA THR A 140 25.81 -18.20 -13.53
C THR A 140 27.06 -19.02 -13.17
N THR A 141 27.21 -19.43 -11.91
CA THR A 141 28.32 -20.30 -11.47
C THR A 141 28.20 -21.71 -12.04
N ALA A 142 26.98 -22.23 -12.17
CA ALA A 142 26.72 -23.51 -12.82
C ALA A 142 27.08 -23.46 -14.31
N SER A 143 26.68 -22.39 -15.03
CA SER A 143 27.05 -22.16 -16.43
C SER A 143 28.57 -22.06 -16.59
N LEU A 144 29.25 -21.25 -15.77
CA LEU A 144 30.71 -21.14 -15.77
C LEU A 144 31.40 -22.51 -15.63
N THR A 145 30.89 -23.37 -14.74
CA THR A 145 31.45 -24.71 -14.52
C THR A 145 31.25 -25.62 -15.74
N SER A 146 30.09 -25.50 -16.40
CA SER A 146 29.77 -26.19 -17.64
C SER A 146 30.69 -25.72 -18.79
N ASP A 147 30.79 -24.42 -19.00
CA ASP A 147 31.59 -23.79 -20.06
C ASP A 147 33.07 -24.17 -19.94
N ILE A 148 33.64 -24.11 -18.73
CA ILE A 148 35.04 -24.51 -18.49
C ILE A 148 35.25 -25.99 -18.82
N SER A 149 34.26 -26.85 -18.54
CA SER A 149 34.35 -28.28 -18.83
C SER A 149 34.31 -28.53 -20.34
N SER A 150 33.35 -27.91 -21.05
CA SER A 150 33.21 -28.01 -22.51
C SER A 150 34.44 -27.44 -23.22
N PHE A 151 34.90 -26.23 -22.84
CA PHE A 151 36.12 -25.59 -23.32
C PHE A 151 37.34 -26.53 -23.22
N LYS A 152 37.59 -27.12 -22.04
CA LYS A 152 38.74 -28.03 -21.84
C LYS A 152 38.67 -29.25 -22.75
N SER A 153 37.48 -29.77 -23.01
CA SER A 153 37.29 -30.96 -23.84
C SER A 153 37.49 -30.67 -25.33
N GLU A 154 36.96 -29.55 -25.83
CA GLU A 154 36.95 -29.22 -27.25
C GLU A 154 38.27 -28.57 -27.71
N ALA A 155 38.87 -27.74 -26.86
CA ALA A 155 40.11 -27.01 -27.17
C ALA A 155 41.31 -27.94 -27.43
N ALA A 156 41.29 -29.15 -26.87
CA ALA A 156 42.35 -30.15 -27.02
C ALA A 156 42.59 -30.56 -28.49
N THR A 157 41.59 -30.40 -29.37
CA THR A 157 41.65 -30.84 -30.78
C THR A 157 42.03 -29.72 -31.76
N ILE A 158 42.09 -28.47 -31.30
CA ILE A 158 42.29 -27.30 -32.15
C ILE A 158 43.78 -27.10 -32.46
N THR A 159 44.13 -27.00 -33.74
CA THR A 159 45.50 -26.73 -34.19
C THR A 159 45.59 -25.61 -35.23
N THR A 160 44.46 -25.13 -35.76
CA THR A 160 44.40 -24.07 -36.77
C THR A 160 43.52 -22.91 -36.34
N ALA A 161 43.78 -21.71 -36.88
CA ALA A 161 42.99 -20.52 -36.63
C ALA A 161 41.54 -20.71 -37.07
N SER A 162 41.32 -21.35 -38.22
CA SER A 162 39.97 -21.66 -38.70
C SER A 162 39.22 -22.63 -37.80
N GLN A 163 39.88 -23.61 -37.17
CA GLN A 163 39.22 -24.50 -36.20
C GLN A 163 38.83 -23.74 -34.93
N LEU A 164 39.66 -22.80 -34.46
CA LEU A 164 39.34 -21.96 -33.32
C LEU A 164 38.14 -21.05 -33.61
N LEU A 165 38.16 -20.36 -34.75
CA LEU A 165 37.10 -19.41 -35.12
C LEU A 165 35.76 -20.08 -35.46
N ASN A 166 35.76 -21.36 -35.85
CA ASN A 166 34.53 -22.12 -36.11
C ASN A 166 34.02 -22.90 -34.90
N ASN A 167 34.73 -22.88 -33.76
CA ASN A 167 34.29 -23.51 -32.52
C ASN A 167 33.82 -22.41 -31.57
N SER A 168 32.51 -22.14 -31.55
CA SER A 168 31.91 -21.10 -30.71
C SER A 168 32.19 -21.33 -29.22
N THR A 169 32.02 -22.55 -28.71
CA THR A 169 32.29 -22.89 -27.30
C THR A 169 33.69 -22.47 -26.84
N VAL A 170 34.71 -22.75 -27.64
CA VAL A 170 36.10 -22.39 -27.32
C VAL A 170 36.35 -20.92 -27.59
N LEU A 171 35.80 -20.37 -28.67
CA LEU A 171 35.96 -18.96 -29.02
C LEU A 171 35.37 -18.05 -27.95
N ASP A 172 34.14 -18.30 -27.48
CA ASP A 172 33.41 -17.48 -26.51
C ASP A 172 34.15 -17.40 -25.16
N VAL A 173 34.61 -18.56 -24.67
CA VAL A 173 35.41 -18.64 -23.43
C VAL A 173 36.74 -17.92 -23.58
N VAL A 174 37.40 -18.06 -24.74
CA VAL A 174 38.68 -17.37 -25.00
C VAL A 174 38.46 -15.87 -25.10
N LEU A 175 37.50 -15.39 -25.90
CA LEU A 175 37.22 -13.97 -26.05
C LEU A 175 36.83 -13.34 -24.71
N SER A 176 35.99 -14.01 -23.93
CA SER A 176 35.60 -13.56 -22.58
C SER A 176 36.79 -13.53 -21.61
N ALA A 177 37.69 -14.51 -21.67
CA ALA A 177 38.91 -14.52 -20.85
C ALA A 177 39.87 -13.35 -21.17
N PHE A 178 39.81 -12.80 -22.38
CA PHE A 178 40.64 -11.66 -22.79
C PHE A 178 39.88 -10.32 -22.81
N GLY A 179 38.57 -10.30 -22.51
CA GLY A 179 37.75 -9.08 -22.63
C GLY A 179 37.64 -8.59 -24.07
N MET A 180 37.43 -9.52 -25.00
CA MET A 180 37.39 -9.30 -26.46
C MET A 180 36.04 -9.74 -27.07
N GLU A 181 34.98 -9.79 -26.27
CA GLU A 181 33.63 -10.26 -26.63
C GLU A 181 33.05 -9.47 -27.80
N SER A 182 33.37 -8.18 -27.92
CA SER A 182 32.92 -7.34 -29.04
C SER A 182 33.46 -7.75 -30.42
N LEU A 183 34.38 -8.72 -30.47
CA LEU A 183 35.01 -9.21 -31.70
C LEU A 183 34.49 -10.58 -32.15
N GLU A 184 33.49 -11.15 -31.48
CA GLU A 184 32.94 -12.47 -31.80
C GLU A 184 32.61 -12.63 -33.29
N ASP A 185 31.99 -11.60 -33.90
CA ASP A 185 31.66 -11.56 -35.32
C ASP A 185 32.77 -10.98 -36.23
N ASP A 186 33.81 -10.35 -35.66
CA ASP A 186 34.90 -9.74 -36.42
C ASP A 186 36.01 -10.74 -36.74
N THR A 187 35.66 -11.68 -37.61
CA THR A 187 36.58 -12.72 -38.10
C THR A 187 37.83 -12.14 -38.78
N THR A 188 37.80 -10.90 -39.27
CA THR A 188 38.93 -10.27 -39.96
C THR A 188 40.01 -9.86 -38.97
N VAL A 189 39.61 -9.20 -37.88
CA VAL A 189 40.52 -8.82 -36.79
C VAL A 189 41.04 -10.07 -36.09
N LEU A 190 40.16 -11.03 -35.76
CA LEU A 190 40.56 -12.27 -35.10
C LEU A 190 41.53 -13.10 -35.95
N THR A 191 41.28 -13.23 -37.25
CA THR A 191 42.20 -13.91 -38.17
C THR A 191 43.56 -13.20 -38.21
N SER A 192 43.58 -11.87 -38.23
CA SER A 192 44.83 -11.10 -38.22
C SER A 192 45.63 -11.33 -36.93
N LEU A 193 44.97 -11.38 -35.78
CA LEU A 193 45.62 -11.65 -34.48
C LEU A 193 46.14 -13.10 -34.36
N LEU A 194 45.50 -14.06 -35.04
CA LEU A 194 45.89 -15.48 -35.03
C LEU A 194 46.92 -15.85 -36.11
N THR A 195 47.20 -14.98 -37.08
CA THR A 195 48.09 -15.27 -38.23
C THR A 195 49.32 -14.37 -38.33
N GLN A 196 49.32 -13.18 -37.70
CA GLN A 196 50.47 -12.27 -37.71
C GLN A 196 51.34 -12.50 -36.47
N ASP A 197 52.67 -12.63 -36.66
CA ASP A 197 53.61 -12.80 -35.53
C ASP A 197 53.51 -11.61 -34.54
N PRO A 198 53.09 -11.84 -33.29
CA PRO A 198 52.88 -10.76 -32.32
C PRO A 198 54.17 -10.03 -31.93
N SER A 199 55.35 -10.58 -32.22
CA SER A 199 56.64 -9.91 -32.01
C SER A 199 57.03 -8.95 -33.12
N SER A 200 56.32 -8.95 -34.26
CA SER A 200 56.57 -8.02 -35.36
C SER A 200 56.05 -6.63 -35.04
N SER A 201 56.90 -5.61 -35.23
CA SER A 201 56.53 -4.19 -35.10
C SER A 201 55.39 -3.73 -36.02
N THR A 202 55.10 -4.49 -37.08
CA THR A 202 54.01 -4.20 -38.04
C THR A 202 52.75 -5.01 -37.77
N SER A 203 52.74 -5.92 -36.78
CA SER A 203 51.58 -6.75 -36.49
C SER A 203 50.42 -5.93 -35.90
N LEU A 204 49.19 -6.40 -36.10
CA LEU A 204 48.00 -5.78 -35.52
C LEU A 204 48.06 -5.75 -33.99
N ALA A 205 48.66 -6.76 -33.36
CA ALA A 205 48.90 -6.79 -31.91
C ALA A 205 49.77 -5.62 -31.45
N GLN A 206 50.84 -5.26 -32.19
CA GLN A 206 51.73 -4.16 -31.80
C GLN A 206 51.20 -2.78 -32.21
N THR A 207 50.46 -2.69 -33.32
CA THR A 207 50.00 -1.41 -33.88
C THR A 207 48.66 -0.93 -33.33
N SER A 208 47.82 -1.83 -32.81
CA SER A 208 46.49 -1.48 -32.27
C SER A 208 46.52 -0.72 -30.93
N GLY A 209 47.60 -0.84 -30.15
CA GLY A 209 47.68 -0.28 -28.80
C GLY A 209 46.76 -0.96 -27.75
N ASN A 210 46.05 -2.03 -28.12
CA ASN A 210 45.14 -2.74 -27.24
C ASN A 210 45.86 -3.88 -26.50
N THR A 211 45.93 -3.79 -25.18
CA THR A 211 46.64 -4.77 -24.33
C THR A 211 46.00 -6.16 -24.33
N SER A 212 44.68 -6.25 -24.49
CA SER A 212 43.96 -7.53 -24.61
C SER A 212 44.30 -8.24 -25.91
N TRP A 213 44.35 -7.49 -27.02
CA TRP A 213 44.72 -8.04 -28.34
C TRP A 213 46.17 -8.53 -28.35
N GLN A 214 47.06 -7.82 -27.67
CA GLN A 214 48.43 -8.25 -27.45
C GLN A 214 48.47 -9.56 -26.64
N ALA A 215 47.80 -9.60 -25.49
CA ALA A 215 47.78 -10.78 -24.63
C ALA A 215 47.19 -12.01 -25.35
N PHE A 216 46.13 -11.83 -26.14
CA PHE A 216 45.54 -12.87 -26.98
C PHE A 216 46.54 -13.37 -28.04
N ALA A 217 47.13 -12.48 -28.83
CA ALA A 217 48.05 -12.85 -29.90
C ALA A 217 49.31 -13.55 -29.37
N TYR A 218 49.84 -13.11 -28.22
CA TYR A 218 50.96 -13.78 -27.55
C TYR A 218 50.59 -15.16 -27.00
N THR A 219 49.37 -15.33 -26.48
CA THR A 219 48.87 -16.63 -26.00
C THR A 219 48.83 -17.66 -27.15
N PHE A 220 48.47 -17.22 -28.36
CA PHE A 220 48.41 -18.06 -29.56
C PHE A 220 49.62 -17.89 -30.51
N GLN A 221 50.77 -17.40 -30.01
CA GLN A 221 51.93 -17.07 -30.88
C GLN A 221 52.44 -18.24 -31.74
N ALA A 222 52.27 -19.47 -31.28
CA ALA A 222 52.68 -20.66 -32.02
C ALA A 222 51.89 -20.85 -33.31
N MET A 223 50.59 -20.50 -33.28
CA MET A 223 49.71 -20.51 -34.44
C MET A 223 50.01 -19.34 -35.37
N ALA A 224 50.25 -18.15 -34.81
CA ALA A 224 50.62 -16.96 -35.56
C ALA A 224 51.91 -17.14 -36.38
N LYS A 225 52.96 -17.71 -35.78
CA LYS A 225 54.23 -17.97 -36.47
C LYS A 225 54.11 -19.00 -37.60
N GLY A 226 53.13 -19.89 -37.53
CA GLY A 226 52.81 -20.84 -38.59
C GLY A 226 51.75 -20.36 -39.57
N GLY A 227 51.45 -19.06 -39.61
CA GLY A 227 50.47 -18.48 -40.54
C GLY A 227 49.04 -18.96 -40.30
N GLY A 228 48.68 -19.21 -39.04
CA GLY A 228 47.36 -19.73 -38.67
C GLY A 228 47.32 -21.24 -38.43
N THR A 229 48.46 -21.94 -38.46
CA THR A 229 48.55 -23.39 -38.19
C THR A 229 49.66 -23.68 -37.19
N ALA A 230 49.38 -24.44 -36.13
CA ALA A 230 50.35 -24.90 -35.14
C ALA A 230 50.71 -26.37 -35.36
N THR A 231 51.96 -26.76 -35.03
CA THR A 231 52.44 -28.15 -35.13
C THR A 231 51.89 -29.08 -34.04
N SER A 232 51.36 -28.50 -32.97
CA SER A 232 50.65 -29.16 -31.86
C SER A 232 49.64 -28.17 -31.27
N THR A 233 48.64 -28.65 -30.52
CA THR A 233 47.60 -27.76 -29.98
C THR A 233 48.21 -26.63 -29.15
N PRO A 234 47.79 -25.36 -29.34
CA PRO A 234 48.23 -24.25 -28.51
C PRO A 234 47.63 -24.31 -27.09
N PHE A 235 46.61 -25.15 -26.88
CA PHE A 235 45.92 -25.33 -25.61
C PHE A 235 46.65 -26.34 -24.70
N THR A 236 47.87 -25.98 -24.28
CA THR A 236 48.60 -26.75 -23.26
C THR A 236 47.88 -26.72 -21.91
N SER A 237 48.24 -27.60 -20.97
CA SER A 237 47.67 -27.58 -19.61
C SER A 237 47.82 -26.22 -18.91
N SER A 238 48.93 -25.51 -19.16
CA SER A 238 49.15 -24.15 -18.64
C SER A 238 48.25 -23.12 -19.33
N THR A 239 48.12 -23.21 -20.65
CA THR A 239 47.26 -22.31 -21.44
C THR A 239 45.79 -22.48 -21.03
N LEU A 240 45.30 -23.72 -20.97
CA LEU A 240 43.95 -24.06 -20.53
C LEU A 240 43.64 -23.54 -19.12
N SER A 241 44.57 -23.74 -18.18
CA SER A 241 44.39 -23.26 -16.79
C SER A 241 44.39 -21.73 -16.72
N SER A 242 45.25 -21.06 -17.50
CA SER A 242 45.31 -19.60 -17.53
C SER A 242 44.06 -18.96 -18.15
N ILE A 243 43.52 -19.55 -19.22
CA ILE A 243 42.30 -19.08 -19.89
C ILE A 243 41.11 -19.35 -18.98
N ALA A 244 41.00 -20.54 -18.39
CA ALA A 244 39.91 -20.87 -17.46
C ALA A 244 39.88 -19.94 -16.22
N LEU A 245 41.05 -19.59 -15.66
CA LEU A 245 41.15 -18.65 -14.54
C LEU A 245 40.73 -17.23 -14.96
N ARG A 246 41.19 -16.77 -16.12
CA ARG A 246 40.82 -15.47 -16.68
C ARG A 246 39.32 -15.37 -16.98
N TYR A 247 38.76 -16.44 -17.56
CA TYR A 247 37.32 -16.56 -17.81
C TYR A 247 36.53 -16.49 -16.51
N GLN A 248 36.93 -17.26 -15.49
CA GLN A 248 36.30 -17.20 -14.16
C GLN A 248 36.36 -15.79 -13.54
N ILE A 249 37.49 -15.09 -13.65
CA ILE A 249 37.61 -13.71 -13.16
C ILE A 249 36.67 -12.77 -13.93
N ALA A 250 36.62 -12.89 -15.26
CA ALA A 250 35.73 -12.08 -16.09
C ALA A 250 34.25 -12.29 -15.71
N VAL A 251 33.82 -13.56 -15.56
CA VAL A 251 32.46 -13.91 -15.15
C VAL A 251 32.15 -13.40 -13.73
N ASN A 252 33.05 -13.58 -12.76
CA ASN A 252 32.84 -13.08 -11.39
C ASN A 252 32.71 -11.55 -11.36
N ASN A 253 33.55 -10.83 -12.12
CA ASN A 253 33.44 -9.37 -12.22
C ASN A 253 32.11 -8.93 -12.85
N ALA A 254 31.62 -9.67 -13.86
CA ALA A 254 30.32 -9.43 -14.47
C ALA A 254 29.18 -9.68 -13.48
N ILE A 255 29.25 -10.76 -12.69
CA ILE A 255 28.30 -11.04 -11.59
C ILE A 255 28.26 -9.87 -10.61
N ASP A 256 29.40 -9.44 -10.08
CA ASP A 256 29.46 -8.34 -9.10
C ASP A 256 28.88 -7.04 -9.67
N THR A 257 29.22 -6.73 -10.92
CA THR A 257 28.71 -5.54 -11.62
C THR A 257 27.19 -5.60 -11.75
N ASN A 258 26.66 -6.73 -12.22
CA ASN A 258 25.23 -6.93 -12.45
C ASN A 258 24.44 -6.97 -11.14
N VAL A 259 24.95 -7.64 -10.10
CA VAL A 259 24.31 -7.72 -8.78
C VAL A 259 24.24 -6.34 -8.11
N ASN A 260 25.32 -5.55 -8.18
CA ASN A 260 25.32 -4.20 -7.63
C ASN A 260 24.36 -3.27 -8.38
N ALA A 261 24.35 -3.37 -9.72
CA ALA A 261 23.40 -2.64 -10.56
C ALA A 261 21.95 -3.03 -10.24
N PHE A 262 21.67 -4.33 -10.09
CA PHE A 262 20.35 -4.86 -9.73
C PHE A 262 19.89 -4.36 -8.36
N LYS A 263 20.70 -4.49 -7.31
CA LYS A 263 20.32 -4.06 -5.94
C LYS A 263 19.96 -2.58 -5.89
N SER A 264 20.74 -1.74 -6.56
CA SER A 264 20.51 -0.29 -6.62
C SER A 264 19.21 0.05 -7.36
N GLN A 265 18.95 -0.62 -8.48
CA GLN A 265 17.82 -0.32 -9.36
C GLN A 265 16.52 -1.00 -8.91
N ALA A 266 16.58 -2.19 -8.31
CA ALA A 266 15.41 -2.93 -7.83
C ALA A 266 14.65 -2.15 -6.74
N ALA A 267 15.38 -1.42 -5.90
CA ALA A 267 14.81 -0.58 -4.85
C ALA A 267 13.96 0.59 -5.38
N THR A 268 14.17 1.01 -6.64
CA THR A 268 13.43 2.13 -7.26
C THR A 268 12.22 1.66 -8.06
N ILE A 269 11.99 0.35 -8.18
CA ILE A 269 10.87 -0.21 -8.93
C ILE A 269 9.61 -0.23 -8.06
N THR A 270 8.68 0.67 -8.39
CA THR A 270 7.41 0.85 -7.67
C THR A 270 6.18 0.57 -8.55
N SER A 271 6.35 0.30 -9.84
CA SER A 271 5.24 0.01 -10.76
C SER A 271 5.62 -1.01 -11.83
N ALA A 272 4.63 -1.62 -12.47
CA ALA A 272 4.83 -2.51 -13.61
C ALA A 272 5.56 -1.80 -14.76
N SER A 273 5.23 -0.53 -15.01
CA SER A 273 5.91 0.27 -16.04
C SER A 273 7.37 0.54 -15.69
N ALA A 274 7.68 0.84 -14.42
CA ALA A 274 9.06 1.01 -13.97
C ALA A 274 9.86 -0.29 -14.14
N LEU A 275 9.28 -1.43 -13.75
CA LEU A 275 9.90 -2.75 -13.94
C LEU A 275 10.17 -3.04 -15.41
N MET A 276 9.18 -2.83 -16.28
CA MET A 276 9.31 -3.06 -17.72
C MET A 276 10.32 -2.14 -18.40
N SER A 277 10.47 -0.91 -17.89
CA SER A 277 11.47 0.04 -18.41
C SER A 277 12.89 -0.26 -17.95
N ASN A 278 13.06 -1.09 -16.92
CA ASN A 278 14.35 -1.43 -16.34
C ASN A 278 14.79 -2.85 -16.77
N SER A 279 15.53 -2.93 -17.87
CA SER A 279 15.97 -4.21 -18.45
C SER A 279 16.87 -5.04 -17.53
N THR A 280 17.70 -4.40 -16.70
CA THR A 280 18.58 -5.11 -15.75
C THR A 280 17.76 -5.78 -14.64
N VAL A 281 16.81 -5.06 -14.04
CA VAL A 281 15.94 -5.63 -13.00
C VAL A 281 15.00 -6.66 -13.58
N LEU A 282 14.39 -6.35 -14.74
CA LEU A 282 13.46 -7.25 -15.42
C LEU A 282 14.12 -8.58 -15.78
N SER A 283 15.32 -8.58 -16.36
CA SER A 283 16.00 -9.80 -16.80
C SER A 283 16.38 -10.73 -15.63
N MET A 284 16.93 -10.19 -14.53
CA MET A 284 17.23 -11.00 -13.34
C MET A 284 15.98 -11.54 -12.67
N VAL A 285 14.92 -10.74 -12.58
CA VAL A 285 13.63 -11.19 -12.07
C VAL A 285 13.10 -12.31 -12.97
N MET A 286 13.03 -12.11 -14.27
CA MET A 286 12.53 -13.11 -15.22
C MET A 286 13.32 -14.42 -15.13
N SER A 287 14.64 -14.35 -15.06
CA SER A 287 15.51 -15.51 -14.87
C SER A 287 15.15 -16.28 -13.60
N ASN A 288 14.96 -15.59 -12.47
CA ASN A 288 14.60 -16.23 -11.20
C ASN A 288 13.25 -16.98 -11.26
N TYR A 289 12.29 -16.51 -12.07
CA TYR A 289 11.00 -17.18 -12.24
C TYR A 289 10.99 -18.17 -13.42
N GLY A 290 12.15 -18.41 -14.06
CA GLY A 290 12.25 -19.33 -15.20
C GLY A 290 11.53 -18.84 -16.46
N LEU A 291 11.40 -17.52 -16.62
CA LEU A 291 10.88 -16.89 -17.84
C LEU A 291 12.00 -16.78 -18.88
N ASP A 292 11.76 -17.24 -20.11
CA ASP A 292 12.74 -17.25 -21.19
C ASP A 292 12.63 -16.02 -22.12
N SER A 293 13.46 -15.95 -23.15
CA SER A 293 13.42 -14.86 -24.15
C SER A 293 12.17 -14.88 -25.04
N SER A 294 11.38 -15.95 -25.05
CA SER A 294 10.05 -15.96 -25.70
C SER A 294 9.01 -15.18 -24.89
N THR A 295 9.28 -14.97 -23.59
CA THR A 295 8.54 -14.06 -22.70
C THR A 295 8.96 -12.60 -22.78
N ASP A 296 10.01 -12.22 -23.51
CA ASP A 296 10.38 -10.81 -23.80
C ASP A 296 9.38 -10.10 -24.75
N ASN A 297 8.15 -10.60 -24.83
CA ASN A 297 7.06 -9.92 -25.50
C ASN A 297 6.41 -8.94 -24.54
N THR A 298 6.51 -7.65 -24.84
CA THR A 298 5.92 -6.56 -24.06
C THR A 298 4.43 -6.80 -23.76
N SER A 299 3.68 -7.43 -24.66
CA SER A 299 2.26 -7.73 -24.46
C SER A 299 2.02 -8.83 -23.44
N ILE A 300 2.88 -9.86 -23.43
CA ILE A 300 2.81 -10.97 -22.46
C ILE A 300 3.21 -10.45 -21.08
N LEU A 301 4.34 -9.75 -20.98
CA LEU A 301 4.78 -9.16 -19.71
C LEU A 301 3.79 -8.14 -19.16
N THR A 302 3.22 -7.29 -20.02
CA THR A 302 2.13 -6.39 -19.60
C THR A 302 0.97 -7.20 -19.06
N ALA A 303 0.49 -8.21 -19.78
CA ALA A 303 -0.61 -9.05 -19.32
C ALA A 303 -0.30 -9.78 -18.00
N LEU A 304 0.91 -10.33 -17.82
CA LEU A 304 1.31 -11.01 -16.58
C LEU A 304 1.47 -10.05 -15.39
N LEU A 305 1.85 -8.80 -15.65
CA LEU A 305 2.00 -7.79 -14.60
C LEU A 305 0.67 -7.13 -14.25
N THR A 306 -0.22 -6.89 -15.23
CA THR A 306 -1.44 -6.08 -15.06
C THR A 306 -2.72 -6.90 -14.91
N GLN A 307 -2.76 -8.16 -15.37
CA GLN A 307 -3.94 -9.01 -15.17
C GLN A 307 -3.85 -9.70 -13.82
N ASP A 308 -5.01 -9.93 -13.20
CA ASP A 308 -5.08 -10.70 -11.96
C ASP A 308 -4.66 -12.16 -12.21
N PRO A 309 -3.58 -12.64 -11.58
CA PRO A 309 -3.06 -14.01 -11.77
C PRO A 309 -4.00 -15.11 -11.28
N THR A 310 -5.05 -14.78 -10.52
CA THR A 310 -6.05 -15.74 -10.03
C THR A 310 -7.24 -15.88 -10.96
N SER A 311 -7.41 -14.98 -11.93
CA SER A 311 -8.51 -15.03 -12.89
C SER A 311 -8.31 -16.15 -13.90
N SER A 312 -9.34 -16.97 -14.11
CA SER A 312 -9.34 -18.06 -15.11
C SER A 312 -9.19 -17.56 -16.55
N THR A 313 -9.44 -16.27 -16.79
CA THR A 313 -9.24 -15.63 -18.11
C THR A 313 -7.91 -14.88 -18.20
N SER A 314 -7.12 -14.82 -17.13
CA SER A 314 -5.79 -14.20 -17.17
C SER A 314 -4.84 -15.02 -18.03
N LEU A 315 -3.86 -14.35 -18.64
CA LEU A 315 -2.83 -15.02 -19.41
C LEU A 315 -2.01 -15.98 -18.53
N ALA A 316 -1.80 -15.63 -17.25
CA ALA A 316 -1.13 -16.49 -16.28
C ALA A 316 -1.84 -17.84 -16.14
N GLN A 317 -3.17 -17.85 -15.93
CA GLN A 317 -3.95 -19.09 -15.80
C GLN A 317 -4.20 -19.79 -17.14
N ALA A 318 -4.54 -19.03 -18.18
CA ALA A 318 -4.86 -19.57 -19.50
C ALA A 318 -3.64 -20.22 -20.19
N SER A 319 -2.41 -19.80 -19.83
CA SER A 319 -1.18 -20.39 -20.38
C SER A 319 -0.87 -21.79 -19.84
N GLY A 320 -1.36 -22.15 -18.64
CA GLY A 320 -0.97 -23.37 -17.94
C GLY A 320 0.49 -23.42 -17.48
N SER A 321 1.26 -22.34 -17.61
CA SER A 321 2.67 -22.25 -17.19
C SER A 321 2.77 -21.92 -15.71
N THR A 322 3.47 -22.76 -14.93
CA THR A 322 3.72 -22.51 -13.51
C THR A 322 4.62 -21.30 -13.31
N ALA A 323 5.64 -21.12 -14.15
CA ALA A 323 6.52 -19.95 -14.15
C ALA A 323 5.74 -18.64 -14.34
N TRP A 324 4.75 -18.63 -15.24
CA TRP A 324 3.93 -17.45 -15.51
C TRP A 324 2.98 -17.16 -14.35
N GLN A 325 2.44 -18.20 -13.70
CA GLN A 325 1.61 -18.06 -12.51
C GLN A 325 2.41 -17.55 -11.32
N ASP A 326 3.61 -18.09 -11.07
CA ASP A 326 4.47 -17.69 -9.95
C ASP A 326 4.96 -16.26 -10.13
N PHE A 327 5.39 -15.88 -11.34
CA PHE A 327 5.78 -14.51 -11.66
C PHE A 327 4.61 -13.54 -11.49
N ALA A 328 3.46 -13.81 -12.11
CA ALA A 328 2.29 -12.93 -12.03
C ALA A 328 1.77 -12.82 -10.59
N THR A 329 1.83 -13.89 -9.80
CA THR A 329 1.47 -13.89 -8.37
C THR A 329 2.44 -13.05 -7.54
N ALA A 330 3.75 -13.19 -7.77
CA ALA A 330 4.77 -12.44 -7.05
C ALA A 330 4.72 -10.93 -7.34
N PHE A 331 4.38 -10.57 -8.57
CA PHE A 331 4.34 -9.18 -9.03
C PHE A 331 2.93 -8.59 -9.12
N LYS A 332 1.91 -9.27 -8.59
CA LYS A 332 0.50 -8.82 -8.61
C LYS A 332 0.27 -7.42 -8.03
N ALA A 333 1.15 -6.99 -7.12
CA ALA A 333 1.12 -5.66 -6.53
C ALA A 333 1.54 -4.56 -7.52
N LEU A 334 2.35 -4.86 -8.54
CA LEU A 334 2.90 -3.85 -9.45
C LEU A 334 1.97 -3.40 -10.58
N GLY A 335 1.02 -4.25 -11.02
CA GLY A 335 0.16 -3.92 -12.18
C GLY A 335 -1.33 -3.86 -11.91
N GLN A 336 -1.77 -4.06 -10.67
CA GLN A 336 -3.00 -3.44 -10.20
C GLN A 336 -2.62 -2.01 -9.82
N GLY A 337 -3.11 -1.02 -10.57
CA GLY A 337 -2.73 0.39 -10.37
C GLY A 337 -3.17 0.92 -9.01
N ASP A 338 -2.38 0.62 -7.97
CA ASP A 338 -2.14 1.34 -6.70
C ASP A 338 -1.25 0.58 -5.69
N GLY A 339 -0.69 -0.60 -5.99
CA GLY A 339 0.40 -1.13 -5.16
C GLY A 339 0.01 -1.65 -3.77
N THR A 340 -1.15 -2.31 -3.62
CA THR A 340 -1.63 -2.82 -2.32
C THR A 340 -1.86 -4.34 -2.29
N ALA A 341 -1.26 -5.03 -1.30
CA ALA A 341 -1.74 -6.30 -0.78
C ALA A 341 -2.29 -6.03 0.65
N THR A 342 -3.61 -5.93 0.84
CA THR A 342 -4.62 -6.97 1.16
C THR A 342 -4.56 -7.56 2.57
N SER A 343 -5.13 -6.86 3.55
CA SER A 343 -5.89 -7.52 4.63
C SER A 343 -7.38 -7.54 4.28
N THR A 344 -7.78 -8.38 3.33
CA THR A 344 -9.21 -8.52 3.02
C THR A 344 -9.92 -9.28 4.16
N PRO A 345 -11.15 -8.89 4.58
CA PRO A 345 -11.97 -9.70 5.46
C PRO A 345 -12.34 -11.05 4.83
N PHE A 346 -12.23 -11.21 3.50
CA PHE A 346 -12.35 -12.49 2.81
C PHE A 346 -11.09 -13.36 2.94
N THR A 347 -10.68 -13.62 4.18
CA THR A 347 -9.69 -14.66 4.48
C THR A 347 -10.26 -16.04 4.15
N SER A 348 -9.40 -17.05 3.96
CA SER A 348 -9.86 -18.44 3.76
C SER A 348 -10.79 -18.91 4.89
N SER A 349 -10.55 -18.49 6.13
CA SER A 349 -11.42 -18.78 7.28
C SER A 349 -12.77 -18.09 7.18
N THR A 350 -12.80 -16.81 6.81
CA THR A 350 -14.05 -16.05 6.69
C THR A 350 -14.88 -16.54 5.50
N ILE A 351 -14.25 -16.82 4.35
CA ILE A 351 -14.89 -17.43 3.17
C ILE A 351 -15.53 -18.77 3.57
N THR A 352 -14.79 -19.61 4.32
CA THR A 352 -15.30 -20.90 4.80
C THR A 352 -16.48 -20.72 5.77
N ALA A 353 -16.41 -19.74 6.67
CA ALA A 353 -17.49 -19.43 7.61
C ALA A 353 -18.74 -18.92 6.90
N ILE A 354 -18.60 -18.01 5.92
CA ILE A 354 -19.69 -17.48 5.10
C ILE A 354 -20.33 -18.61 4.27
N ALA A 355 -19.51 -19.42 3.60
CA ALA A 355 -19.97 -20.57 2.83
C ALA A 355 -20.74 -21.57 3.70
N SER A 356 -20.26 -21.83 4.92
CA SER A 356 -20.93 -22.73 5.87
C SER A 356 -22.28 -22.19 6.33
N LYS A 357 -22.34 -20.90 6.67
CA LYS A 357 -23.60 -20.22 7.05
C LYS A 357 -24.60 -20.21 5.90
N TYR A 358 -24.14 -19.85 4.69
CA TYR A 358 -24.97 -19.85 3.48
C TYR A 358 -25.53 -21.25 3.16
N THR A 359 -24.70 -22.29 3.26
CA THR A 359 -25.13 -23.69 3.06
C THR A 359 -26.18 -24.12 4.08
N ALA A 360 -26.01 -23.74 5.35
CA ALA A 360 -26.96 -24.06 6.40
C ALA A 360 -28.31 -23.39 6.15
N GLU A 361 -28.31 -22.12 5.72
CA GLU A 361 -29.52 -21.35 5.42
C GLU A 361 -30.28 -21.95 4.24
N ILE A 362 -29.61 -22.15 3.10
CA ILE A 362 -30.24 -22.77 1.92
C ILE A 362 -30.67 -24.22 2.20
N GLY A 363 -29.92 -24.96 3.02
CA GLY A 363 -30.29 -26.31 3.45
C GLY A 363 -31.57 -26.34 4.29
N SER A 364 -31.76 -25.34 5.16
CA SER A 364 -32.97 -25.14 5.94
C SER A 364 -34.17 -24.85 5.03
N GLU A 365 -34.04 -23.90 4.10
CA GLU A 365 -35.08 -23.56 3.12
C GLU A 365 -35.44 -24.74 2.21
N THR A 366 -34.43 -25.46 1.72
CA THR A 366 -34.61 -26.67 0.89
C THR A 366 -35.39 -27.74 1.65
N SER A 367 -35.07 -27.95 2.93
CA SER A 367 -35.75 -28.94 3.79
C SER A 367 -37.20 -28.53 4.07
N ALA A 368 -37.46 -27.24 4.28
CA ALA A 368 -38.81 -26.71 4.43
C ALA A 368 -39.62 -26.89 3.14
N ALA A 369 -39.05 -26.57 1.98
CA ALA A 369 -39.68 -26.73 0.67
C ALA A 369 -40.03 -28.20 0.36
N ILE A 370 -39.12 -29.13 0.66
CA ILE A 370 -39.37 -30.58 0.54
C ILE A 370 -40.51 -31.03 1.46
N THR A 371 -40.58 -30.46 2.68
CA THR A 371 -41.62 -30.81 3.65
C THR A 371 -42.99 -30.35 3.18
N SER A 372 -43.10 -29.11 2.69
CA SER A 372 -44.35 -28.60 2.09
C SER A 372 -44.74 -29.42 0.86
N PHE A 373 -43.80 -29.66 -0.07
CA PHE A 373 -44.06 -30.46 -1.27
C PHE A 373 -44.59 -31.86 -0.95
N LYS A 374 -44.02 -32.55 0.05
CA LYS A 374 -44.50 -33.88 0.49
C LYS A 374 -45.94 -33.85 0.99
N SER A 375 -46.36 -32.76 1.61
CA SER A 375 -47.74 -32.57 2.07
C SER A 375 -48.68 -32.30 0.88
N ASP A 376 -48.31 -31.35 0.03
CA ASP A 376 -49.18 -30.83 -1.02
C ASP A 376 -49.34 -31.83 -2.18
N ALA A 377 -48.26 -32.53 -2.54
CA ALA A 377 -48.24 -33.54 -3.60
C ALA A 377 -49.25 -34.68 -3.41
N LEU A 378 -49.62 -35.01 -2.16
CA LEU A 378 -50.60 -36.07 -1.86
C LEU A 378 -52.01 -35.72 -2.34
N SER A 379 -52.29 -34.43 -2.54
CA SER A 379 -53.60 -33.94 -2.98
C SER A 379 -53.66 -33.60 -4.48
N MET A 380 -52.51 -33.64 -5.18
CA MET A 380 -52.41 -33.25 -6.58
C MET A 380 -52.90 -34.36 -7.53
N THR A 381 -53.86 -34.02 -8.40
CA THR A 381 -54.48 -34.97 -9.35
C THR A 381 -54.42 -34.51 -10.79
N SER A 382 -53.95 -33.30 -11.04
CA SER A 382 -53.83 -32.72 -12.37
C SER A 382 -52.58 -31.84 -12.52
N VAL A 383 -52.19 -31.61 -13.77
CA VAL A 383 -51.11 -30.68 -14.12
C VAL A 383 -51.40 -29.26 -13.64
N ASN A 384 -52.67 -28.84 -13.62
CA ASN A 384 -53.04 -27.51 -13.13
C ASN A 384 -52.86 -27.38 -11.61
N ASP A 385 -53.03 -28.46 -10.84
CA ASP A 385 -52.80 -28.44 -9.39
C ASP A 385 -51.33 -28.13 -9.09
N LEU A 386 -50.41 -28.72 -9.86
CA LEU A 386 -48.98 -28.46 -9.75
C LEU A 386 -48.60 -27.05 -10.22
N LEU A 387 -49.14 -26.59 -11.35
CA LEU A 387 -48.83 -25.25 -11.89
C LEU A 387 -49.34 -24.10 -11.00
N ASN A 388 -50.42 -24.33 -10.24
CA ASN A 388 -50.98 -23.35 -9.31
C ASN A 388 -50.22 -23.29 -7.97
N ASP A 389 -49.43 -24.33 -7.65
CA ASP A 389 -48.56 -24.36 -6.48
C ASP A 389 -47.12 -24.06 -6.89
N SER A 390 -46.74 -22.78 -6.82
CA SER A 390 -45.41 -22.33 -7.18
C SER A 390 -44.31 -23.01 -6.38
N SER A 391 -44.56 -23.36 -5.11
CA SER A 391 -43.56 -23.98 -4.23
C SER A 391 -43.31 -25.42 -4.66
N SER A 392 -44.36 -26.19 -4.87
CA SER A 392 -44.25 -27.57 -5.38
C SER A 392 -43.71 -27.61 -6.82
N LEU A 393 -44.10 -26.65 -7.67
CA LEU A 393 -43.56 -26.52 -9.03
C LEU A 393 -42.04 -26.31 -9.01
N GLN A 394 -41.54 -25.44 -8.12
CA GLN A 394 -40.10 -25.22 -7.97
C GLN A 394 -39.35 -26.47 -7.50
N VAL A 395 -39.91 -27.22 -6.55
CA VAL A 395 -39.33 -28.49 -6.09
C VAL A 395 -39.30 -29.52 -7.21
N VAL A 396 -40.39 -29.66 -7.95
CA VAL A 396 -40.51 -30.59 -9.07
C VAL A 396 -39.55 -30.21 -10.20
N LEU A 397 -39.53 -28.97 -10.65
CA LEU A 397 -38.63 -28.53 -11.72
C LEU A 397 -37.17 -28.58 -11.29
N GLY A 398 -36.86 -28.17 -10.05
CA GLY A 398 -35.52 -28.24 -9.49
C GLY A 398 -34.97 -29.67 -9.41
N ALA A 399 -35.83 -30.68 -9.18
CA ALA A 399 -35.44 -32.09 -9.19
C ALA A 399 -34.92 -32.59 -10.55
N TYR A 400 -35.30 -31.92 -11.64
CA TYR A 400 -34.85 -32.26 -13.00
C TYR A 400 -33.88 -31.21 -13.59
N GLY A 401 -33.43 -30.24 -12.78
CA GLY A 401 -32.56 -29.16 -13.26
C GLY A 401 -33.27 -28.12 -14.14
N LEU A 402 -34.61 -28.08 -14.10
CA LEU A 402 -35.46 -27.24 -14.94
C LEU A 402 -35.98 -25.99 -14.22
N GLY A 403 -35.35 -25.58 -13.11
CA GLY A 403 -35.82 -24.46 -12.28
C GLY A 403 -35.98 -23.13 -13.03
N SER A 404 -35.20 -22.90 -14.09
CA SER A 404 -35.34 -21.70 -14.95
C SER A 404 -36.68 -21.65 -15.70
N LEU A 405 -37.34 -22.79 -15.92
CA LEU A 405 -38.65 -22.88 -16.55
C LEU A 405 -39.80 -22.60 -15.58
N ALA A 406 -39.54 -22.38 -14.29
CA ALA A 406 -40.60 -22.08 -13.33
C ALA A 406 -41.38 -20.80 -13.67
N SER A 407 -40.78 -19.90 -14.45
CA SER A 407 -41.41 -18.67 -14.95
C SER A 407 -42.15 -18.88 -16.28
N ASP A 408 -41.90 -20.00 -16.98
CA ASP A 408 -42.45 -20.32 -18.30
C ASP A 408 -43.43 -21.50 -18.18
N THR A 409 -44.58 -21.21 -17.58
CA THR A 409 -45.59 -22.22 -17.27
C THR A 409 -46.19 -22.89 -18.51
N ASP A 410 -46.13 -22.25 -19.68
CA ASP A 410 -46.67 -22.80 -20.93
C ASP A 410 -45.79 -23.92 -21.47
N VAL A 411 -44.47 -23.75 -21.41
CA VAL A 411 -43.51 -24.82 -21.76
C VAL A 411 -43.65 -25.99 -20.79
N VAL A 412 -43.71 -25.71 -19.48
CA VAL A 412 -43.87 -26.76 -18.46
C VAL A 412 -45.19 -27.51 -18.64
N LYS A 413 -46.29 -26.80 -18.89
CA LYS A 413 -47.60 -27.40 -19.17
C LYS A 413 -47.56 -28.29 -20.40
N THR A 414 -46.86 -27.86 -21.45
CA THR A 414 -46.70 -28.65 -22.69
C THR A 414 -45.93 -29.94 -22.43
N LEU A 415 -44.83 -29.88 -21.67
CA LEU A 415 -44.03 -31.05 -21.29
C LEU A 415 -44.81 -32.06 -20.43
N LEU A 416 -45.73 -31.59 -19.58
CA LEU A 416 -46.54 -32.45 -18.71
C LEU A 416 -47.80 -33.02 -19.37
N THR A 417 -48.24 -32.48 -20.52
CA THR A 417 -49.51 -32.86 -21.17
C THR A 417 -49.33 -33.64 -22.48
N GLN A 418 -48.15 -33.61 -23.09
CA GLN A 418 -47.85 -34.41 -24.28
C GLN A 418 -47.29 -35.80 -23.90
N ASP A 419 -47.63 -36.82 -24.69
CA ASP A 419 -47.08 -38.17 -24.50
C ASP A 419 -45.58 -38.19 -24.89
N PRO A 420 -44.66 -38.49 -23.95
CA PRO A 420 -43.22 -38.53 -24.22
C PRO A 420 -42.81 -39.61 -25.24
N ASP A 421 -43.63 -40.63 -25.48
CA ASP A 421 -43.36 -41.66 -26.49
C ASP A 421 -43.68 -41.16 -27.92
N SER A 422 -44.41 -40.04 -28.05
CA SER A 422 -44.75 -39.49 -29.36
C SER A 422 -43.54 -38.81 -30.00
N SER A 423 -43.22 -39.21 -31.23
CA SER A 423 -42.15 -38.59 -32.04
C SER A 423 -42.38 -37.11 -32.35
N THR A 424 -43.59 -36.59 -32.11
CA THR A 424 -43.95 -35.17 -32.28
C THR A 424 -43.99 -34.39 -30.97
N SER A 425 -43.71 -35.03 -29.82
CA SER A 425 -43.74 -34.36 -28.52
C SER A 425 -42.59 -33.35 -28.37
N LEU A 426 -42.81 -32.31 -27.56
CA LEU A 426 -41.79 -31.31 -27.23
C LEU A 426 -40.58 -31.95 -26.54
N ALA A 427 -40.82 -32.96 -25.72
CA ALA A 427 -39.78 -33.76 -25.08
C ALA A 427 -38.84 -34.43 -26.11
N GLN A 428 -39.39 -35.06 -27.15
CA GLN A 428 -38.60 -35.72 -28.21
C GLN A 428 -37.99 -34.73 -29.23
N THR A 429 -38.71 -33.66 -29.56
CA THR A 429 -38.28 -32.71 -30.60
C THR A 429 -37.30 -31.65 -30.11
N SER A 430 -37.27 -31.37 -28.80
CA SER A 430 -36.33 -30.40 -28.20
C SER A 430 -34.88 -30.87 -28.21
N GLY A 431 -34.63 -32.19 -28.25
CA GLY A 431 -33.30 -32.78 -28.10
C GLY A 431 -32.69 -32.60 -26.70
N ASN A 432 -33.45 -32.09 -25.72
CA ASN A 432 -33.01 -31.87 -24.35
C ASN A 432 -33.31 -33.10 -23.48
N SER A 433 -32.25 -33.73 -22.97
CA SER A 433 -32.35 -34.95 -22.16
C SER A 433 -33.13 -34.77 -20.85
N GLU A 434 -33.02 -33.60 -20.24
CA GLU A 434 -33.67 -33.22 -18.99
C GLU A 434 -35.17 -33.02 -19.19
N TRP A 435 -35.58 -32.45 -20.34
CA TRP A 435 -36.98 -32.30 -20.73
C TRP A 435 -37.62 -33.67 -21.00
N LEU A 436 -36.87 -34.58 -21.62
CA LEU A 436 -37.31 -35.96 -21.82
C LEU A 436 -37.45 -36.72 -20.50
N ALA A 437 -36.45 -36.66 -19.63
CA ALA A 437 -36.50 -37.31 -18.31
C ALA A 437 -37.63 -36.76 -17.43
N PHE A 438 -37.90 -35.45 -17.51
CA PHE A 438 -39.04 -34.82 -16.84
C PHE A 438 -40.37 -35.32 -17.40
N ALA A 439 -40.56 -35.29 -18.72
CA ALA A 439 -41.80 -35.77 -19.36
C ALA A 439 -42.05 -37.27 -19.13
N GLU A 440 -40.99 -38.09 -19.13
CA GLU A 440 -41.08 -39.52 -18.81
C GLU A 440 -41.51 -39.77 -17.36
N ALA A 441 -41.01 -39.00 -16.40
CA ALA A 441 -41.41 -39.14 -15.00
C ALA A 441 -42.90 -38.84 -14.77
N PHE A 442 -43.49 -38.00 -15.61
CA PHE A 442 -44.91 -37.64 -15.60
C PHE A 442 -45.70 -38.25 -16.77
N LYS A 443 -45.19 -39.33 -17.39
CA LYS A 443 -45.77 -39.97 -18.58
C LYS A 443 -47.27 -40.28 -18.47
N THR A 444 -47.74 -40.66 -17.29
CA THR A 444 -49.17 -40.90 -17.05
C THR A 444 -50.02 -39.66 -17.26
N TRP A 445 -49.55 -38.45 -16.93
CA TRP A 445 -50.24 -37.21 -17.29
C TRP A 445 -50.16 -36.92 -18.79
N GLY A 446 -49.01 -37.16 -19.43
CA GLY A 446 -48.86 -37.02 -20.89
C GLY A 446 -49.80 -37.92 -21.70
N GLN A 447 -50.06 -39.14 -21.23
CA GLN A 447 -50.98 -40.09 -21.86
C GLN A 447 -52.46 -39.82 -21.55
N ASN A 448 -52.75 -39.06 -20.49
CA ASN A 448 -54.11 -38.76 -20.03
C ASN A 448 -54.44 -37.26 -20.06
N ASN A 449 -53.82 -36.51 -20.98
CA ASN A 449 -54.08 -35.09 -21.22
C ASN A 449 -54.04 -34.22 -19.94
N GLY A 450 -53.07 -34.49 -19.07
CA GLY A 450 -52.80 -33.72 -17.84
C GLY A 450 -53.65 -34.10 -16.62
N THR A 451 -54.32 -35.25 -16.64
CA THR A 451 -55.17 -35.72 -15.52
C THR A 451 -54.77 -37.11 -15.04
N GLY A 452 -54.93 -37.39 -13.74
CA GLY A 452 -54.65 -38.70 -13.14
C GLY A 452 -53.75 -38.64 -11.91
N SER A 453 -53.75 -39.69 -11.09
CA SER A 453 -52.90 -39.76 -9.90
C SER A 453 -51.50 -40.23 -10.27
N VAL A 454 -50.56 -39.28 -10.36
CA VAL A 454 -49.17 -39.55 -10.77
C VAL A 454 -48.19 -39.45 -9.59
N MET A 455 -48.57 -38.68 -8.56
CA MET A 455 -47.76 -38.44 -7.36
C MET A 455 -47.78 -39.64 -6.38
N SER A 456 -47.10 -40.73 -6.78
CA SER A 456 -46.88 -41.88 -5.90
C SER A 456 -45.87 -41.56 -4.79
N SER A 457 -45.91 -42.30 -3.68
CA SER A 457 -44.91 -42.17 -2.61
C SER A 457 -43.47 -42.36 -3.11
N THR A 458 -43.28 -43.22 -4.11
CA THR A 458 -41.97 -43.46 -4.75
C THR A 458 -41.53 -42.27 -5.60
N LEU A 459 -42.44 -41.68 -6.38
CA LEU A 459 -42.14 -40.49 -7.18
C LEU A 459 -41.85 -39.28 -6.30
N ILE A 460 -42.65 -39.03 -5.27
CA ILE A 460 -42.44 -37.94 -4.30
C ILE A 460 -41.08 -38.09 -3.61
N ALA A 461 -40.71 -39.32 -3.20
CA ALA A 461 -39.41 -39.58 -2.59
C ALA A 461 -38.25 -39.37 -3.58
N SER A 462 -38.41 -39.78 -4.84
CA SER A 462 -37.43 -39.57 -5.90
C SER A 462 -37.23 -38.08 -6.19
N ILE A 463 -38.32 -37.32 -6.41
CA ILE A 463 -38.30 -35.87 -6.64
C ILE A 463 -37.66 -35.15 -5.46
N SER A 464 -38.04 -35.48 -4.22
CA SER A 464 -37.45 -34.88 -3.02
C SER A 464 -35.94 -35.10 -2.96
N SER A 465 -35.47 -36.32 -3.27
CA SER A 465 -34.05 -36.68 -3.22
C SER A 465 -33.25 -36.01 -4.34
N SER A 466 -33.79 -36.01 -5.57
CA SER A 466 -33.17 -35.36 -6.72
C SER A 466 -33.15 -33.83 -6.56
N PHE A 467 -34.22 -33.23 -6.03
CA PHE A 467 -34.25 -31.80 -5.69
C PHE A 467 -33.17 -31.46 -4.68
N GLN A 468 -33.07 -32.22 -3.58
CA GLN A 468 -32.03 -32.01 -2.57
C GLN A 468 -30.63 -32.16 -3.15
N SER A 469 -30.39 -33.18 -3.98
CA SER A 469 -29.11 -33.41 -4.65
C SER A 469 -28.73 -32.28 -5.61
N ASN A 470 -29.68 -31.83 -6.43
CA ASN A 470 -29.46 -30.75 -7.39
C ASN A 470 -29.21 -29.42 -6.67
N MET A 471 -29.99 -29.11 -5.62
CA MET A 471 -29.77 -27.91 -4.80
C MET A 471 -28.40 -27.96 -4.11
N THR A 472 -27.99 -29.12 -3.58
CA THR A 472 -26.65 -29.28 -2.99
C THR A 472 -25.55 -29.04 -4.03
N SER A 473 -25.70 -29.58 -5.24
CA SER A 473 -24.75 -29.38 -6.34
C SER A 473 -24.68 -27.92 -6.79
N LEU A 474 -25.83 -27.25 -6.93
CA LEU A 474 -25.92 -25.83 -7.29
C LEU A 474 -25.30 -24.93 -6.21
N VAL A 475 -25.57 -25.20 -4.94
CA VAL A 475 -24.96 -24.48 -3.81
C VAL A 475 -23.45 -24.69 -3.78
N GLN A 476 -22.96 -25.92 -3.99
CA GLN A 476 -21.53 -26.21 -4.02
C GLN A 476 -20.82 -25.49 -5.18
N SER A 477 -21.44 -25.48 -6.36
CA SER A 477 -20.94 -24.74 -7.53
C SER A 477 -20.92 -23.23 -7.27
N GLY A 478 -22.01 -22.70 -6.70
CA GLY A 478 -22.13 -21.29 -6.29
C GLY A 478 -21.12 -20.88 -5.22
N ILE A 479 -20.84 -21.73 -4.23
CA ILE A 479 -19.83 -21.49 -3.19
C ILE A 479 -18.42 -21.47 -3.78
N SER A 480 -18.13 -22.31 -4.77
CA SER A 480 -16.83 -22.33 -5.43
C SER A 480 -16.61 -21.05 -6.25
N ALA A 481 -17.64 -20.58 -6.94
CA ALA A 481 -17.64 -19.29 -7.64
C ALA A 481 -17.55 -18.11 -6.65
N PHE A 482 -18.27 -18.15 -5.54
CA PHE A 482 -18.20 -17.18 -4.46
C PHE A 482 -16.80 -17.12 -3.86
N ALA A 483 -16.20 -18.25 -3.47
CA ALA A 483 -14.87 -18.27 -2.85
C ALA A 483 -13.82 -17.63 -3.78
N SER A 484 -13.92 -17.91 -5.08
CA SER A 484 -13.04 -17.33 -6.10
C SER A 484 -13.26 -15.83 -6.26
N ALA A 485 -14.52 -15.39 -6.35
CA ALA A 485 -14.85 -13.98 -6.54
C ALA A 485 -14.70 -13.13 -5.27
N ALA A 486 -14.85 -13.72 -4.08
CA ALA A 486 -14.70 -13.04 -2.80
C ALA A 486 -13.23 -12.79 -2.46
N ALA A 487 -12.35 -13.72 -2.82
CA ALA A 487 -10.91 -13.57 -2.61
C ALA A 487 -10.29 -12.36 -3.35
N THR A 488 -10.94 -11.88 -4.42
CA THR A 488 -10.49 -10.71 -5.20
C THR A 488 -11.03 -9.38 -4.68
N ILE A 489 -11.93 -9.41 -3.69
CA ILE A 489 -12.56 -8.20 -3.14
C ILE A 489 -11.73 -7.69 -1.96
N THR A 490 -11.16 -6.51 -2.12
CA THR A 490 -10.23 -5.91 -1.16
C THR A 490 -10.80 -4.68 -0.46
N THR A 491 -11.92 -4.14 -0.95
CA THR A 491 -12.61 -2.96 -0.42
C THR A 491 -14.11 -3.18 -0.28
N ALA A 492 -14.74 -2.46 0.63
CA ALA A 492 -16.19 -2.45 0.81
C ALA A 492 -16.92 -1.99 -0.48
N SER A 493 -16.35 -1.03 -1.22
CA SER A 493 -16.92 -0.56 -2.48
C SER A 493 -16.87 -1.63 -3.59
N ALA A 494 -15.79 -2.42 -3.64
CA ALA A 494 -15.71 -3.56 -4.56
C ALA A 494 -16.72 -4.66 -4.21
N LEU A 495 -17.01 -4.86 -2.91
CA LEU A 495 -18.07 -5.77 -2.48
C LEU A 495 -19.45 -5.29 -2.93
N LEU A 496 -19.76 -4.00 -2.73
CA LEU A 496 -21.03 -3.41 -3.15
C LEU A 496 -21.22 -3.42 -4.67
N ALA A 497 -20.14 -3.32 -5.44
CA ALA A 497 -20.16 -3.41 -6.90
C ALA A 497 -20.32 -4.86 -7.41
N ASN A 498 -19.97 -5.86 -6.59
CA ASN A 498 -20.06 -7.28 -6.94
C ASN A 498 -21.35 -7.89 -6.37
N SER A 499 -22.45 -7.76 -7.13
CA SER A 499 -23.78 -8.24 -6.72
C SER A 499 -23.83 -9.73 -6.38
N SER A 500 -23.04 -10.56 -7.07
CA SER A 500 -23.02 -12.01 -6.84
C SER A 500 -22.38 -12.37 -5.51
N VAL A 501 -21.25 -11.76 -5.17
CA VAL A 501 -20.58 -11.99 -3.88
C VAL A 501 -21.38 -11.33 -2.77
N LEU A 502 -21.88 -10.12 -2.99
CA LEU A 502 -22.73 -9.41 -2.05
C LEU A 502 -23.93 -10.27 -1.63
N GLN A 503 -24.66 -10.86 -2.59
CA GLN A 503 -25.84 -11.68 -2.31
C GLN A 503 -25.53 -12.90 -1.43
N VAL A 504 -24.42 -13.60 -1.68
CA VAL A 504 -24.01 -14.75 -0.86
C VAL A 504 -23.63 -14.30 0.56
N VAL A 505 -22.90 -13.20 0.68
CA VAL A 505 -22.47 -12.65 1.97
C VAL A 505 -23.68 -12.19 2.77
N THR A 506 -24.53 -11.36 2.19
CA THR A 506 -25.69 -10.81 2.89
C THR A 506 -26.70 -11.91 3.21
N GLY A 507 -26.89 -12.89 2.32
CA GLY A 507 -27.69 -14.09 2.58
C GLY A 507 -27.14 -14.93 3.74
N ALA A 508 -25.82 -15.13 3.84
CA ALA A 508 -25.20 -15.88 4.93
C ALA A 508 -25.39 -15.23 6.32
N TYR A 509 -25.58 -13.92 6.34
CA TYR A 509 -25.80 -13.15 7.56
C TYR A 509 -27.26 -12.70 7.73
N GLY A 510 -28.18 -13.07 6.84
CA GLY A 510 -29.59 -12.64 6.92
C GLY A 510 -29.80 -11.14 6.75
N VAL A 511 -28.89 -10.46 6.04
CA VAL A 511 -29.04 -9.06 5.62
C VAL A 511 -29.67 -9.08 4.22
N ASP A 512 -30.81 -8.42 4.03
CA ASP A 512 -31.45 -8.38 2.71
C ASP A 512 -30.75 -7.33 1.81
N ALA A 513 -30.05 -7.81 0.78
CA ALA A 513 -29.41 -6.95 -0.22
C ALA A 513 -30.35 -6.52 -1.36
N ALA A 514 -31.49 -7.18 -1.53
CA ALA A 514 -32.40 -6.96 -2.65
C ALA A 514 -33.30 -5.72 -2.48
N SER A 515 -33.41 -5.20 -1.26
CA SER A 515 -34.24 -4.06 -0.89
C SER A 515 -33.45 -2.75 -0.71
N ASN A 516 -32.71 -2.31 -1.75
CA ASN A 516 -32.20 -0.93 -1.91
C ASN A 516 -31.38 -0.28 -0.77
N GLU A 517 -30.90 -1.00 0.25
CA GLU A 517 -30.08 -0.39 1.30
C GLU A 517 -28.58 -0.53 1.05
N THR A 518 -28.11 -0.22 -0.17
CA THR A 518 -26.66 -0.04 -0.43
C THR A 518 -26.04 0.95 0.54
N THR A 519 -26.82 1.91 1.05
CA THR A 519 -26.40 2.85 2.08
C THR A 519 -26.23 2.19 3.45
N LEU A 520 -27.14 1.29 3.87
CA LEU A 520 -26.99 0.53 5.12
C LEU A 520 -25.81 -0.41 5.02
N VAL A 521 -25.73 -1.22 3.96
CA VAL A 521 -24.65 -2.19 3.81
C VAL A 521 -23.31 -1.47 3.73
N ASN A 522 -23.24 -0.33 3.02
CA ASN A 522 -22.05 0.51 3.05
C ASN A 522 -21.73 1.01 4.47
N ALA A 523 -22.71 1.48 5.24
CA ALA A 523 -22.49 1.90 6.63
C ALA A 523 -21.98 0.74 7.51
N LEU A 524 -22.56 -0.46 7.39
CA LEU A 524 -22.14 -1.64 8.14
C LEU A 524 -20.75 -2.15 7.75
N LEU A 525 -20.30 -1.91 6.51
CA LEU A 525 -18.96 -2.29 6.04
C LEU A 525 -17.89 -1.22 6.31
N THR A 526 -18.28 0.02 6.62
CA THR A 526 -17.36 1.17 6.70
C THR A 526 -17.29 1.82 8.08
N GLN A 527 -18.22 1.49 8.99
CA GLN A 527 -18.22 1.98 10.36
C GLN A 527 -17.71 0.91 11.31
N ASP A 528 -16.92 1.31 12.30
CA ASP A 528 -16.39 0.41 13.32
C ASP A 528 -17.54 -0.17 14.17
N PRO A 529 -17.74 -1.51 14.17
CA PRO A 529 -18.82 -2.15 14.92
C PRO A 529 -18.71 -1.99 16.44
N THR A 530 -17.52 -1.68 16.96
CA THR A 530 -17.28 -1.46 18.40
C THR A 530 -17.65 -0.04 18.85
N SER A 531 -17.76 0.89 17.90
CA SER A 531 -18.15 2.27 18.18
C SER A 531 -19.62 2.35 18.56
N SER A 532 -19.91 2.97 19.71
CA SER A 532 -21.30 3.21 20.18
C SER A 532 -22.15 4.07 19.23
N THR A 533 -21.50 4.78 18.29
CA THR A 533 -22.17 5.61 17.27
C THR A 533 -22.34 4.92 15.92
N SER A 534 -21.82 3.69 15.76
CA SER A 534 -21.96 2.94 14.51
C SER A 534 -23.41 2.53 14.27
N VAL A 535 -23.82 2.40 13.01
CA VAL A 535 -25.16 1.93 12.65
C VAL A 535 -25.43 0.52 13.21
N ALA A 536 -24.41 -0.33 13.25
CA ALA A 536 -24.50 -1.66 13.85
C ALA A 536 -24.88 -1.56 15.35
N ALA A 537 -24.07 -0.85 16.14
CA ALA A 537 -24.28 -0.71 17.59
C ALA A 537 -25.53 0.12 17.95
N ALA A 538 -25.80 1.20 17.20
CA ALA A 538 -26.92 2.10 17.46
C ALA A 538 -28.28 1.50 17.08
N SER A 539 -28.31 0.56 16.13
CA SER A 539 -29.57 -0.07 15.69
C SER A 539 -30.17 -1.05 16.70
N GLY A 540 -29.34 -1.64 17.58
CA GLY A 540 -29.74 -2.75 18.45
C GLY A 540 -30.07 -4.06 17.71
N ASN A 541 -29.79 -4.15 16.40
CA ASN A 541 -30.06 -5.33 15.59
C ASN A 541 -28.88 -6.32 15.66
N SER A 542 -29.10 -7.48 16.30
CA SER A 542 -28.06 -8.52 16.46
C SER A 542 -27.52 -9.05 15.13
N THR A 543 -28.34 -9.04 14.08
CA THR A 543 -27.95 -9.49 12.73
C THR A 543 -26.99 -8.49 12.09
N TRP A 544 -27.26 -7.19 12.22
CA TRP A 544 -26.39 -6.13 11.73
C TRP A 544 -25.08 -6.07 12.52
N GLN A 545 -25.13 -6.31 13.83
CA GLN A 545 -23.93 -6.43 14.66
C GLN A 545 -23.07 -7.61 14.21
N THR A 546 -23.65 -8.80 14.05
CA THR A 546 -22.91 -10.00 13.62
C THR A 546 -22.29 -9.82 12.23
N PHE A 547 -23.00 -9.14 11.33
CA PHE A 547 -22.47 -8.78 10.00
C PHE A 547 -21.30 -7.81 10.12
N ALA A 548 -21.46 -6.71 10.87
CA ALA A 548 -20.42 -5.69 11.00
C ALA A 548 -19.18 -6.24 11.74
N ASP A 549 -19.36 -7.09 12.75
CA ASP A 549 -18.28 -7.81 13.44
C ASP A 549 -17.50 -8.72 12.48
N ALA A 550 -18.17 -9.42 11.55
CA ALA A 550 -17.52 -10.26 10.56
C ALA A 550 -16.66 -9.48 9.55
N PHE A 551 -16.94 -8.18 9.39
CA PHE A 551 -16.22 -7.25 8.53
C PHE A 551 -15.52 -6.15 9.34
N GLU A 552 -15.25 -6.39 10.64
CA GLU A 552 -14.65 -5.42 11.57
C GLU A 552 -13.36 -4.80 11.01
N VAL A 553 -12.55 -5.59 10.31
CA VAL A 553 -11.31 -5.14 9.66
C VAL A 553 -11.57 -3.98 8.68
N TRP A 554 -12.66 -4.01 7.91
CA TRP A 554 -13.07 -2.89 7.07
C TRP A 554 -13.81 -1.80 7.84
N GLY A 555 -14.63 -2.16 8.83
CA GLY A 555 -15.35 -1.19 9.67
C GLY A 555 -14.40 -0.27 10.44
N ALA A 556 -13.38 -0.84 11.10
CA ALA A 556 -12.31 -0.11 11.78
C ALA A 556 -11.45 0.73 10.82
N SER A 557 -11.45 0.38 9.52
CA SER A 557 -10.58 1.01 8.52
C SER A 557 -11.34 1.83 7.46
N GLY A 558 -12.61 2.18 7.71
CA GLY A 558 -13.39 3.02 6.81
C GLY A 558 -13.68 2.40 5.43
N GLY A 559 -13.63 1.07 5.31
CA GLY A 559 -13.95 0.32 4.07
C GLY A 559 -12.76 -0.12 3.22
N SER A 560 -11.51 0.08 3.66
CA SER A 560 -10.31 -0.38 2.94
C SER A 560 -9.14 -0.68 3.89
N VAL A 561 -8.24 -1.56 3.46
CA VAL A 561 -7.01 -1.99 4.15
C VAL A 561 -5.80 -1.60 3.32
N SER A 562 -5.39 -0.35 3.45
CA SER A 562 -4.06 0.10 3.00
C SER A 562 -3.16 0.24 4.22
N ALA A 563 -1.86 -0.05 4.08
CA ALA A 563 -0.92 0.09 5.18
C ALA A 563 -0.88 1.56 5.64
N THR A 564 -0.97 1.78 6.94
CA THR A 564 -0.90 3.13 7.54
C THR A 564 0.56 3.44 7.96
N PRO A 565 1.04 4.69 7.79
CA PRO A 565 2.31 5.12 8.37
C PRO A 565 2.18 5.34 9.89
N PHE A 566 0.97 5.29 10.46
CA PHE A 566 0.70 5.38 11.88
C PHE A 566 0.86 4.01 12.55
N THR A 567 2.10 3.53 12.66
CA THR A 567 2.42 2.40 13.53
C THR A 567 2.20 2.78 14.99
N SER A 568 2.00 1.82 15.89
CA SER A 568 1.83 2.10 17.32
C SER A 568 3.00 2.92 17.90
N GLU A 569 4.24 2.65 17.46
CA GLU A 569 5.41 3.43 17.85
C GLU A 569 5.31 4.88 17.35
N LYS A 570 4.94 5.08 16.10
CA LYS A 570 4.83 6.42 15.50
C LYS A 570 3.66 7.24 16.05
N ILE A 571 2.55 6.59 16.38
CA ILE A 571 1.44 7.21 17.10
C ILE A 571 1.95 7.73 18.45
N GLN A 572 2.66 6.89 19.21
CA GLN A 572 3.22 7.33 20.49
C GLN A 572 4.19 8.50 20.32
N THR A 573 5.11 8.44 19.36
CA THR A 573 6.05 9.55 19.09
C THR A 573 5.34 10.84 18.73
N ILE A 574 4.32 10.80 17.87
CA ILE A 574 3.56 12.00 17.48
C ILE A 574 2.76 12.56 18.67
N ALA A 575 2.19 11.68 19.51
CA ALA A 575 1.51 12.10 20.72
C ALA A 575 2.47 12.80 21.70
N ASP A 576 3.61 12.18 21.98
CA ASP A 576 4.64 12.73 22.87
C ASP A 576 5.17 14.08 22.36
N ASP A 577 5.49 14.17 21.06
CA ASP A 577 5.93 15.41 20.44
C ASP A 577 4.85 16.50 20.49
N TYR A 578 3.58 16.15 20.30
CA TYR A 578 2.47 17.08 20.42
C TYR A 578 2.31 17.59 21.87
N GLU A 579 2.33 16.70 22.87
CA GLU A 579 2.29 17.07 24.30
C GLU A 579 3.43 18.02 24.66
N LEU A 580 4.64 17.73 24.16
CA LEU A 580 5.82 18.55 24.36
C LEU A 580 5.65 19.94 23.75
N ARG A 581 5.11 20.04 22.53
CA ARG A 581 4.82 21.32 21.88
C ARG A 581 3.76 22.13 22.64
N GLN A 582 2.73 21.48 23.17
CA GLN A 582 1.72 22.17 23.98
C GLN A 582 2.27 22.65 25.33
N TYR A 583 3.22 21.91 25.91
CA TYR A 583 3.92 22.35 27.10
C TYR A 583 4.79 23.57 26.83
N GLU A 584 5.59 23.57 25.75
CA GLU A 584 6.42 24.70 25.34
C GLU A 584 5.60 25.97 25.06
N SER A 585 4.42 25.82 24.47
CA SER A 585 3.51 26.94 24.14
C SER A 585 2.61 27.37 25.29
N SER A 586 2.64 26.68 26.43
CA SER A 586 1.84 27.03 27.59
C SER A 586 2.14 28.46 28.06
N SER A 587 1.12 29.19 28.53
CA SER A 587 1.30 30.58 28.99
C SER A 587 2.41 30.71 30.04
N ALA A 588 2.58 29.69 30.90
CA ALA A 588 3.63 29.65 31.91
C ALA A 588 5.06 29.71 31.35
N LEU A 589 5.30 29.16 30.14
CA LEU A 589 6.61 29.10 29.50
C LEU A 589 6.76 30.06 28.31
N SER A 590 5.66 30.42 27.67
CA SER A 590 5.65 31.39 26.57
C SER A 590 5.92 32.81 27.09
N ASP A 591 5.26 33.22 28.19
CA ASP A 591 5.33 34.58 28.74
C ASP A 591 6.74 35.00 29.17
N ASN A 592 7.59 34.04 29.53
CA ASN A 592 8.96 34.28 29.98
C ASN A 592 10.03 33.78 28.99
N GLY A 593 9.61 33.37 27.79
CA GLY A 593 10.47 32.87 26.71
C GLY A 593 11.11 31.50 26.97
N VAL A 594 10.82 30.83 28.09
CA VAL A 594 11.39 29.51 28.40
C VAL A 594 11.00 28.47 27.35
N GLY A 595 9.78 28.54 26.81
CA GLY A 595 9.33 27.66 25.73
C GLY A 595 10.20 27.76 24.48
N ASN A 596 10.47 28.99 24.02
CA ASN A 596 11.35 29.24 22.87
C ASN A 596 12.79 28.77 23.12
N ALA A 597 13.28 28.90 24.37
CA ALA A 597 14.61 28.45 24.75
C ALA A 597 14.74 26.91 24.74
N LEU A 598 13.71 26.19 25.21
CA LEU A 598 13.63 24.73 25.15
C LEU A 598 13.59 24.24 23.70
N TYR A 599 12.67 24.81 22.89
CA TYR A 599 12.57 24.56 21.46
C TYR A 599 13.93 24.74 20.75
N PHE A 600 14.57 25.89 20.98
CA PHE A 600 15.87 26.20 20.39
C PHE A 600 16.92 25.17 20.76
N THR A 601 16.94 24.73 22.02
CA THR A 601 17.91 23.75 22.50
C THR A 601 17.77 22.40 21.80
N ARG A 602 16.53 21.98 21.53
CA ARG A 602 16.23 20.73 20.84
C ARG A 602 16.53 20.81 19.35
N THR A 603 16.01 21.84 18.68
CA THR A 603 15.98 21.90 17.21
C THR A 603 17.26 22.46 16.60
N MET A 604 18.00 23.34 17.29
CA MET A 604 19.17 24.02 16.70
C MET A 604 20.26 23.04 16.19
N SER A 605 20.37 21.85 16.80
CA SER A 605 21.35 20.83 16.41
C SER A 605 21.15 20.25 15.00
N SER A 606 19.94 20.31 14.44
CA SER A 606 19.62 19.81 13.10
C SER A 606 19.77 20.86 12.01
N ILE A 607 20.06 22.11 12.38
CA ILE A 607 20.15 23.24 11.46
C ILE A 607 21.57 23.39 10.93
N THR A 608 21.72 23.32 9.59
CA THR A 608 23.03 23.35 8.91
C THR A 608 23.29 24.64 8.14
N SER A 609 22.26 25.47 7.95
CA SER A 609 22.34 26.71 7.16
C SER A 609 21.50 27.83 7.75
N LEU A 610 21.87 29.08 7.45
CA LEU A 610 21.14 30.26 7.92
C LEU A 610 19.72 30.32 7.34
N SER A 611 19.53 29.87 6.10
CA SER A 611 18.20 29.77 5.49
C SER A 611 17.27 28.81 6.24
N GLN A 612 17.79 27.66 6.71
CA GLN A 612 17.02 26.73 7.53
C GLN A 612 16.65 27.37 8.88
N LEU A 613 17.59 28.09 9.50
CA LEU A 613 17.32 28.82 10.74
C LEU A 613 16.21 29.86 10.58
N MET A 614 16.29 30.66 9.51
CA MET A 614 15.31 31.72 9.22
C MET A 614 13.95 31.16 8.77
N SER A 615 13.88 29.89 8.36
CA SER A 615 12.63 29.24 7.97
C SER A 615 11.77 28.79 9.16
N ASP A 616 12.36 28.76 10.36
CA ASP A 616 11.71 28.42 11.62
C ASP A 616 11.51 29.69 12.45
N SER A 617 10.26 30.08 12.67
CA SER A 617 9.92 31.33 13.38
C SER A 617 10.43 31.36 14.81
N THR A 618 10.47 30.22 15.50
CA THR A 618 10.89 30.14 16.90
C THR A 618 12.41 30.27 17.00
N LEU A 619 13.16 29.58 16.13
CA LEU A 619 14.62 29.73 16.07
C LEU A 619 15.02 31.15 15.67
N LEU A 620 14.33 31.72 14.68
CA LEU A 620 14.55 33.07 14.22
C LEU A 620 14.34 34.09 15.35
N THR A 621 13.23 33.98 16.09
CA THR A 621 12.93 34.86 17.23
C THR A 621 14.04 34.85 18.29
N VAL A 622 14.55 33.67 18.63
CA VAL A 622 15.65 33.52 19.61
C VAL A 622 16.91 34.22 19.13
N VAL A 623 17.26 34.03 17.86
CA VAL A 623 18.47 34.59 17.26
C VAL A 623 18.38 36.09 17.05
N GLU A 624 17.22 36.61 16.64
CA GLU A 624 16.94 38.04 16.52
C GLU A 624 17.11 38.72 17.86
N THR A 625 16.47 38.16 18.89
CA THR A 625 16.50 38.70 20.26
C THR A 625 17.92 38.75 20.80
N VAL A 626 18.71 37.66 20.67
CA VAL A 626 20.12 37.65 21.10
C VAL A 626 20.99 38.59 20.26
N SER A 627 20.65 38.78 18.98
CA SER A 627 21.34 39.72 18.09
C SER A 627 20.97 41.19 18.37
N GLY A 628 19.97 41.43 19.22
CA GLY A 628 19.45 42.76 19.56
C GLY A 628 18.52 43.34 18.50
N TYR A 629 17.93 42.50 17.66
CA TYR A 629 16.87 42.89 16.74
C TYR A 629 15.51 42.69 17.38
N ASP A 630 14.59 43.60 17.05
CA ASP A 630 13.18 43.49 17.40
C ASP A 630 12.47 42.62 16.34
N PRO A 631 11.82 41.50 16.71
CA PRO A 631 11.25 40.56 15.75
C PRO A 631 10.23 41.21 14.79
N ASP A 632 9.40 42.13 15.28
CA ASP A 632 8.37 42.78 14.47
C ASP A 632 8.99 43.73 13.44
N GLN A 633 10.00 44.50 13.83
CA GLN A 633 10.71 45.39 12.90
C GLN A 633 11.61 44.62 11.93
N PHE A 634 12.22 43.53 12.39
CA PHE A 634 13.11 42.73 11.58
C PHE A 634 12.34 41.93 10.52
N GLY A 635 11.19 41.36 10.88
CA GLY A 635 10.30 40.64 9.98
C GLY A 635 9.74 41.51 8.84
N ALA A 636 9.72 42.83 8.99
CA ALA A 636 9.30 43.78 7.95
C ALA A 636 10.35 44.01 6.85
N LEU A 637 11.59 43.55 7.02
CA LEU A 637 12.67 43.70 6.04
C LEU A 637 12.55 42.68 4.90
N ASP A 638 13.11 43.01 3.74
CA ASP A 638 13.25 42.03 2.65
C ASP A 638 14.17 40.87 3.07
N TYR A 639 13.85 39.65 2.61
CA TYR A 639 14.61 38.44 2.95
C TYR A 639 16.13 38.60 2.74
N ASP A 640 16.56 39.18 1.61
CA ASP A 640 17.97 39.41 1.33
C ASP A 640 18.64 40.36 2.34
N GLN A 641 17.88 41.31 2.89
CA GLN A 641 18.37 42.22 3.93
C GLN A 641 18.47 41.49 5.27
N GLN A 642 17.48 40.67 5.62
CA GLN A 642 17.49 39.86 6.82
C GLN A 642 18.71 38.92 6.84
N VAL A 643 18.98 38.20 5.75
CA VAL A 643 20.15 37.32 5.60
C VAL A 643 21.45 38.08 5.85
N ARG A 644 21.65 39.24 5.20
CA ARG A 644 22.87 40.05 5.34
C ARG A 644 23.10 40.58 6.75
N LEU A 645 22.04 40.83 7.51
CA LEU A 645 22.11 41.34 8.88
C LEU A 645 22.43 40.23 9.87
N LEU A 646 21.84 39.05 9.70
CA LEU A 646 22.08 37.88 10.55
C LEU A 646 23.43 37.23 10.27
N GLU A 647 23.86 37.15 9.01
CA GLU A 647 25.16 36.55 8.63
C GLU A 647 26.35 37.25 9.32
N LYS A 648 26.22 38.54 9.66
CA LYS A 648 27.26 39.31 10.38
C LYS A 648 27.29 39.04 11.88
N LYS A 649 26.21 38.50 12.45
CA LYS A 649 25.96 38.42 13.89
C LYS A 649 25.87 36.98 14.39
N VAL A 650 25.49 36.06 13.52
CA VAL A 650 25.20 34.66 13.84
C VAL A 650 26.26 33.78 13.19
N ASP A 651 26.99 33.06 14.03
CA ASP A 651 28.01 32.10 13.61
C ASP A 651 27.55 30.69 13.98
N LEU A 652 27.05 29.94 12.99
CA LEU A 652 26.50 28.60 13.20
C LEU A 652 27.55 27.61 13.73
N THR A 653 28.85 27.87 13.51
CA THR A 653 29.92 27.02 14.06
C THR A 653 30.02 27.12 15.58
N LYS A 654 29.47 28.19 16.17
CA LYS A 654 29.38 28.39 17.62
C LYS A 654 28.09 27.85 18.21
N LEU A 655 27.22 27.24 17.40
CA LEU A 655 25.96 26.64 17.82
C LEU A 655 25.92 25.13 17.52
N SER A 656 27.09 24.48 17.43
CA SER A 656 27.19 23.08 17.00
C SER A 656 27.23 22.07 18.15
N THR A 657 27.58 22.48 19.37
CA THR A 657 27.64 21.56 20.53
C THR A 657 26.47 21.80 21.50
N PRO A 658 25.96 20.76 22.19
CA PRO A 658 24.86 20.90 23.14
C PRO A 658 25.09 21.99 24.19
N LYS A 659 26.33 22.10 24.69
CA LYS A 659 26.72 23.12 25.68
C LYS A 659 26.65 24.53 25.12
N GLN A 660 27.07 24.74 23.87
CA GLN A 660 27.02 26.05 23.24
C GLN A 660 25.59 26.48 22.94
N ILE A 661 24.77 25.54 22.46
CA ILE A 661 23.35 25.78 22.20
C ILE A 661 22.64 26.16 23.51
N GLN A 662 22.87 25.41 24.58
CA GLN A 662 22.33 25.72 25.90
C GLN A 662 22.75 27.12 26.38
N GLN A 663 24.05 27.46 26.26
CA GLN A 663 24.53 28.79 26.64
C GLN A 663 23.88 29.92 25.83
N TYR A 664 23.57 29.67 24.56
CA TYR A 664 22.88 30.64 23.71
C TYR A 664 21.41 30.81 24.12
N ALA A 665 20.73 29.71 24.46
CA ALA A 665 19.38 29.74 25.03
C ALA A 665 19.33 30.48 26.38
N GLU A 666 20.32 30.27 27.25
CA GLU A 666 20.45 31.02 28.50
C GLU A 666 20.69 32.52 28.26
N GLN A 667 21.49 32.88 27.25
CA GLN A 667 21.70 34.28 26.83
C GLN A 667 20.41 34.93 26.33
N TYR A 668 19.62 34.21 25.54
CA TYR A 668 18.30 34.65 25.09
C TYR A 668 17.37 34.97 26.26
N LEU A 669 17.27 34.07 27.25
CA LEU A 669 16.45 34.28 28.44
C LEU A 669 16.94 35.45 29.30
N ALA A 670 18.26 35.64 29.39
CA ALA A 670 18.83 36.79 30.08
C ALA A 670 18.53 38.11 29.33
N MET A 671 18.55 38.09 27.99
CA MET A 671 18.21 39.25 27.16
C MET A 671 16.75 39.66 27.34
N LEU A 672 15.82 38.70 27.39
CA LEU A 672 14.40 38.94 27.65
C LEU A 672 14.14 39.54 29.05
N GLN A 673 14.97 39.24 30.04
CA GLN A 673 14.87 39.88 31.36
C GLN A 673 15.30 41.36 31.34
N ILE A 674 16.17 41.73 30.41
CA ILE A 674 16.65 43.11 30.23
C ILE A 674 15.69 43.91 29.34
N ASN A 675 15.18 43.26 28.28
CA ASN A 675 14.23 43.82 27.31
C ASN A 675 13.01 42.89 27.21
N PRO A 676 12.04 43.01 28.13
CA PRO A 676 10.83 42.20 28.09
C PRO A 676 10.08 42.46 26.79
N GLN A 677 9.81 41.40 26.04
CA GLN A 677 8.87 41.43 24.92
C GLN A 677 7.49 41.23 25.55
N THR A 678 6.67 42.27 25.62
CA THR A 678 5.31 42.15 26.16
C THR A 678 4.43 41.48 25.11
N PRO A 679 3.80 40.32 25.38
CA PRO A 679 2.78 39.80 24.50
C PRO A 679 1.66 40.85 24.37
N ASP A 680 1.26 41.17 23.14
CA ASP A 680 0.02 41.91 22.86
C ASP A 680 -1.16 41.04 23.31
N THR A 681 -1.44 41.05 24.60
CA THR A 681 -2.68 40.52 25.15
C THR A 681 -3.71 41.63 25.02
N PRO A 682 -4.78 41.47 24.20
CA PRO A 682 -5.88 42.41 24.20
C PRO A 682 -6.40 42.51 25.63
N ALA A 683 -6.49 43.74 26.18
CA ALA A 683 -7.04 43.96 27.51
C ALA A 683 -8.39 43.23 27.58
N SER A 684 -8.51 42.31 28.55
CA SER A 684 -9.74 41.58 28.71
C SER A 684 -10.84 42.57 29.14
N LEU A 685 -12.09 42.32 28.75
CA LEU A 685 -13.22 43.08 29.27
C LEU A 685 -13.23 43.07 30.82
N LEU A 686 -12.64 42.05 31.44
CA LEU A 686 -12.50 41.89 32.88
C LEU A 686 -11.49 42.87 33.51
N ASP A 687 -10.43 43.25 32.79
CA ASP A 687 -9.49 44.30 33.22
C ASP A 687 -10.11 45.70 33.16
N LEU A 688 -11.04 45.91 32.21
CA LEU A 688 -11.79 47.16 32.08
C LEU A 688 -12.87 47.33 33.16
N PHE A 689 -13.33 46.23 33.76
CA PHE A 689 -14.38 46.20 34.80
C PHE A 689 -13.86 46.04 36.24
N GLY A 690 -12.55 46.05 36.46
CA GLY A 690 -11.95 46.16 37.80
C GLY A 690 -11.63 44.81 38.46
N GLY A 691 -10.53 44.20 38.04
CA GLY A 691 -9.93 43.01 38.65
C GLY A 691 -8.68 43.31 39.46
N ASP A 692 -8.65 44.36 40.29
CA ASP A 692 -7.66 44.51 41.37
C ASP A 692 -8.29 45.36 42.50
N ASP A 693 -8.02 45.01 43.76
CA ASP A 693 -8.57 45.60 45.00
C ASP A 693 -8.04 47.03 45.28
N SER A 694 -8.00 47.90 44.27
CA SER A 694 -7.65 49.31 44.41
C SER A 694 -8.73 50.20 43.77
N ASP A 695 -9.28 51.10 44.59
CA ASP A 695 -10.47 51.96 44.39
C ASP A 695 -10.44 52.96 43.19
N GLU A 696 -9.99 52.56 41.99
CA GLU A 696 -9.95 53.46 40.82
C GLU A 696 -10.50 52.82 39.52
N GLY A 697 -11.59 52.04 39.61
CA GLY A 697 -12.33 51.53 38.45
C GLY A 697 -13.42 52.50 37.95
N ILE A 698 -13.87 52.32 36.70
CA ILE A 698 -14.97 53.08 36.05
C ILE A 698 -16.29 53.10 36.86
N LEU A 699 -16.46 52.19 37.83
CA LEU A 699 -17.58 52.19 38.77
C LEU A 699 -17.57 53.41 39.72
N ALA A 700 -16.40 54.00 40.00
CA ALA A 700 -16.29 55.23 40.78
C ALA A 700 -16.78 56.49 40.04
N LEU A 701 -16.96 56.40 38.71
CA LEU A 701 -17.56 57.47 37.88
C LEU A 701 -19.10 57.45 37.91
N PHE A 702 -19.70 56.38 38.43
CA PHE A 702 -21.16 56.23 38.54
C PHE A 702 -21.67 56.33 39.98
N ASP A 703 -20.79 56.34 40.97
CA ASP A 703 -21.13 56.62 42.38
C ASP A 703 -21.01 58.13 42.66
N ASP A 704 -21.85 58.92 41.97
CA ASP A 704 -22.12 60.31 42.34
C ASP A 704 -23.19 60.32 43.43
N GLY A 705 -22.81 60.85 44.58
CA GLY A 705 -23.56 60.71 45.82
C GLY A 705 -24.96 61.30 45.78
N SER A 706 -25.88 60.68 46.52
CA SER A 706 -26.72 61.35 47.51
C SER A 706 -27.70 60.36 48.13
N ASP A 707 -27.70 60.35 49.46
CA ASP A 707 -28.85 59.93 50.28
C ASP A 707 -30.15 60.52 49.72
N ASP A 708 -31.20 59.69 49.59
CA ASP A 708 -32.40 59.76 50.44
C ASP A 708 -33.65 59.14 49.77
N SER A 709 -34.33 58.29 50.52
CA SER A 709 -35.78 57.99 50.48
C SER A 709 -36.47 57.32 49.26
N SER A 710 -37.04 56.15 49.57
CA SER A 710 -38.42 55.74 49.28
C SER A 710 -38.80 55.02 47.97
N SER A 711 -39.71 54.05 48.16
CA SER A 711 -40.72 53.52 47.23
C SER A 711 -40.30 52.44 46.21
N SER A 712 -40.77 51.23 46.50
CA SER A 712 -41.32 50.23 45.58
C SER A 712 -41.62 50.67 44.14
N GLY A 713 -41.19 49.87 43.16
CA GLY A 713 -41.66 50.01 41.77
C GLY A 713 -40.96 49.08 40.78
N SER A 714 -41.68 48.05 40.34
CA SER A 714 -41.39 47.20 39.18
C SER A 714 -40.97 48.00 37.94
N ILE A 715 -39.91 47.55 37.26
CA ILE A 715 -39.70 47.77 35.82
C ILE A 715 -39.15 46.49 35.18
N TYR A 716 -40.02 45.47 35.08
CA TYR A 716 -40.11 44.74 33.83
C TYR A 716 -40.74 45.69 32.80
N SER A 717 -40.21 45.70 31.57
CA SER A 717 -40.77 46.27 30.33
C SER A 717 -39.94 47.40 29.72
N SER A 718 -39.44 47.12 28.51
CA SER A 718 -38.86 47.98 27.46
C SER A 718 -37.36 47.69 27.30
N LEU A 719 -36.83 47.17 26.19
CA LEU A 719 -37.25 47.02 24.79
C LEU A 719 -36.58 45.72 24.27
N PHE A 720 -37.24 44.91 23.43
CA PHE A 720 -37.20 45.01 21.96
C PHE A 720 -35.78 45.13 21.39
#